data_AF-A0A7C9W9M1-F1
#
_entry.id   AF-A0A7C9W9M1-F1
#
_cell.length_a   1.000
_cell.length_b   1.000
_cell.length_c   1.000
_cell.angle_alpha   90.00
_cell.angle_beta   90.00
_cell.angle_gamma   90.00
#
_symmetry.space_group_name_H-M   'P 1'
#
loop_
_entity.id
_entity.type
_entity.pdbx_description
1 polymer ?
#
loop_
_entity_poly.entity_id
_entity_poly.type
_entity_poly.pdbx_seq_one_letter_code
_entity_poly.pdbx_strand_id
1 'polypeptide(L)'
;MRANRNVTLSGDAVVRLTGGVTTYTGVITGEGVFTVGGTGTLVLVKNSDFALPRDRRQQKIVTVGGNHPVTTIENPDPPAVIVQRGATLQYGDGSGGDGVIGHVTQAPEVSLNTLNHQIDGTLDLAVHRRLNLGVISGSGLVKQRRSTWPGIDLPGTHPFSGTLYVGTGADYGSLHYLTAMPHVRKVVNQGSFIHNAPDGEVVSDAADIYSQFYGNDINFHTWGSGVVRMSGVYSWSDNGSDTDPALSDPSRNFATVPHRDNKRGINIEGATVTWGDGKHNRFFLPGNENTVYINMHAERNGTRSVLTFDYNGPVTLDAPISGGKYHDTMAEVGRGDVVIAPTRGNAVTFTAPQNYDGNTTIGDGASLRLGDGSPQGDSSLLRTGKIVDNGELIVQNATKGVELARISGKGSVTQAGPATTTLTGDLTYTGRTTVKAGTLAVTGGTLATSTAVDLPASGTKLDLTQAGDQTINNLSGAEGSTVAAGRILTVHTTVATTFGGAMTAAEGITKTGPESLTLTGAHATPNAAWTVREGTLALAGPVQARQLTVEPAGTLRATGTVEGAVDNAGMVDATGLTVRGAYTQRPGARLTATRMSVTGEVTLAGTFTPDPAHGSGVIIDNQGTAQVSGTFDGLPEGAAVGALRLTYHGGDGNDVVLTGQSDTTGPDATTRQAASSFGPLWWFSAAGALALLIALVFLVRRRSRNRNA
;
A
#
# COMPACT_ATOMS: atom_id res chain seq x y z
N MET A 1 56.37 29.03 13.62
CA MET A 1 55.85 27.82 14.30
C MET A 1 56.92 26.94 14.96
N ARG A 2 57.95 26.41 14.28
CA ARG A 2 58.95 25.42 14.81
C ARG A 2 59.62 25.73 16.18
N ALA A 3 59.44 26.90 16.77
CA ALA A 3 59.97 27.30 18.08
C ALA A 3 58.92 27.38 19.20
N ASN A 4 57.67 26.97 18.97
CA ASN A 4 56.54 26.99 19.92
C ASN A 4 56.20 28.35 20.59
N ARG A 5 56.78 29.45 20.09
CA ARG A 5 56.38 30.83 20.44
C ARG A 5 55.11 31.24 19.70
N ASN A 6 54.34 32.16 20.29
CA ASN A 6 53.20 32.82 19.65
C ASN A 6 53.61 33.48 18.32
N VAL A 7 52.64 33.65 17.42
CA VAL A 7 52.78 34.30 16.12
C VAL A 7 51.68 35.35 15.98
N THR A 8 52.03 36.51 15.45
CA THR A 8 51.06 37.54 15.04
C THR A 8 51.14 37.69 13.53
N LEU A 9 50.00 37.54 12.86
CA LEU A 9 49.80 37.73 11.43
C LEU A 9 49.72 39.23 11.11
N SER A 10 50.33 39.60 9.99
CA SER A 10 50.35 40.96 9.43
C SER A 10 50.06 40.91 7.93
N GLY A 11 49.12 40.06 7.53
CA GLY A 11 48.91 39.60 6.17
C GLY A 11 48.85 38.07 6.06
N ASP A 12 48.56 37.59 4.86
CA ASP A 12 48.30 36.18 4.57
C ASP A 12 49.55 35.29 4.74
N ALA A 13 49.43 34.18 5.46
CA ALA A 13 50.56 33.34 5.89
C ALA A 13 50.36 31.86 5.54
N VAL A 14 51.46 31.16 5.18
CA VAL A 14 51.44 29.74 4.80
C VAL A 14 52.40 28.92 5.66
N VAL A 15 51.85 27.90 6.35
CA VAL A 15 52.60 26.85 7.04
C VAL A 15 52.79 25.68 6.09
N ARG A 16 54.03 25.44 5.65
CA ARG A 16 54.40 24.30 4.81
C ARG A 16 54.91 23.14 5.67
N LEU A 17 54.13 22.07 5.73
CA LEU A 17 54.44 20.81 6.42
C LEU A 17 55.24 19.88 5.50
N THR A 18 56.11 19.06 6.09
CA THR A 18 57.13 18.25 5.37
C THR A 18 57.07 16.78 5.80
N GLY A 19 55.87 16.26 6.02
CA GLY A 19 55.59 14.96 6.63
C GLY A 19 55.58 14.99 8.17
N GLY A 20 55.10 13.89 8.76
CA GLY A 20 55.02 13.72 10.22
C GLY A 20 53.91 14.53 10.89
N VAL A 21 54.02 14.66 12.21
CA VAL A 21 53.09 15.42 13.07
C VAL A 21 53.87 16.53 13.78
N THR A 22 53.35 17.76 13.73
CA THR A 22 53.93 18.93 14.39
C THR A 22 52.91 19.49 15.39
N THR A 23 53.15 19.27 16.69
CA THR A 23 52.34 19.91 17.74
C THR A 23 52.86 21.32 18.02
N TYR A 24 52.00 22.32 17.87
CA TYR A 24 52.30 23.73 18.09
C TYR A 24 51.61 24.24 19.36
N THR A 25 52.42 24.68 20.33
CA THR A 25 51.96 25.08 21.67
C THR A 25 51.95 26.61 21.88
N GLY A 26 52.12 27.39 20.81
CA GLY A 26 51.92 28.84 20.78
C GLY A 26 50.52 29.22 20.31
N VAL A 27 50.21 30.52 20.37
CA VAL A 27 48.94 31.11 19.90
C VAL A 27 49.17 31.90 18.60
N ILE A 28 48.22 31.81 17.66
CA ILE A 28 48.16 32.65 16.45
C ILE A 28 47.22 33.83 16.71
N THR A 29 47.65 35.05 16.34
CA THR A 29 46.92 36.32 16.55
C THR A 29 47.07 37.24 15.34
N GLY A 30 46.39 38.39 15.30
CA GLY A 30 46.66 39.47 14.32
C GLY A 30 45.61 39.60 13.21
N GLU A 31 46.06 39.89 11.98
CA GLU A 31 45.18 40.03 10.80
C GLU A 31 45.78 39.34 9.56
N GLY A 32 44.97 38.62 8.80
CA GLY A 32 45.37 37.86 7.59
C GLY A 32 44.68 36.50 7.46
N VAL A 33 44.91 35.80 6.34
CA VAL A 33 44.49 34.41 6.12
C VAL A 33 45.56 33.43 6.59
N PHE A 34 45.18 32.39 7.31
CA PHE A 34 46.07 31.32 7.78
C PHE A 34 45.93 30.06 6.93
N THR A 35 46.97 29.74 6.14
CA THR A 35 47.00 28.55 5.28
C THR A 35 47.92 27.46 5.85
N VAL A 36 47.45 26.21 5.86
CA VAL A 36 48.24 24.99 6.10
C VAL A 36 48.33 24.20 4.80
N GLY A 37 49.54 23.78 4.42
CA GLY A 37 49.77 23.01 3.18
C GLY A 37 51.05 22.21 3.21
N GLY A 38 51.35 21.51 2.11
CA GLY A 38 52.41 20.48 2.10
C GLY A 38 51.84 19.12 2.51
N THR A 39 52.59 18.34 3.31
CA THR A 39 52.15 17.01 3.76
C THR A 39 52.33 16.80 5.26
N GLY A 40 51.46 16.00 5.89
CA GLY A 40 51.48 15.73 7.33
C GLY A 40 50.53 16.62 8.14
N THR A 41 50.65 16.57 9.47
CA THR A 41 49.67 17.16 10.41
C THR A 41 50.25 18.32 11.21
N LEU A 42 49.55 19.45 11.28
CA LEU A 42 49.73 20.50 12.27
C LEU A 42 48.68 20.32 13.38
N VAL A 43 49.11 20.03 14.60
CA VAL A 43 48.23 19.96 15.79
C VAL A 43 48.33 21.27 16.54
N LEU A 44 47.20 21.96 16.71
CA LEU A 44 47.08 23.12 17.60
C LEU A 44 46.58 22.65 18.96
N VAL A 45 47.20 23.11 20.04
CA VAL A 45 46.78 22.81 21.43
C VAL A 45 46.57 24.06 22.29
N LYS A 46 46.43 25.22 21.62
CA LYS A 46 45.91 26.46 22.20
C LYS A 46 44.98 27.15 21.21
N ASN A 47 43.82 27.60 21.70
CA ASN A 47 42.89 28.41 20.93
C ASN A 47 43.58 29.67 20.39
N SER A 48 43.22 30.07 19.18
CA SER A 48 43.84 31.16 18.43
C SER A 48 42.77 32.03 17.76
N ASP A 49 42.97 33.34 17.75
CA ASP A 49 41.99 34.32 17.24
C ASP A 49 42.72 35.44 16.50
N PHE A 50 42.32 35.67 15.26
CA PHE A 50 42.83 36.68 14.34
C PHE A 50 41.71 37.08 13.38
N ALA A 51 41.81 38.26 12.76
CA ALA A 51 40.77 38.74 11.85
C ALA A 51 41.18 38.64 10.37
N LEU A 52 40.20 38.66 9.47
CA LEU A 52 40.44 38.94 8.05
C LEU A 52 40.79 40.43 7.85
N PRO A 53 41.53 40.80 6.79
CA PRO A 53 41.64 42.18 6.33
C PRO A 53 40.26 42.85 6.18
N ARG A 54 40.11 44.11 6.59
CA ARG A 54 38.80 44.80 6.66
C ARG A 54 38.07 44.87 5.32
N ASP A 55 38.81 45.00 4.22
CA ASP A 55 38.33 44.99 2.83
C ASP A 55 37.73 43.64 2.40
N ARG A 56 38.00 42.57 3.15
CA ARG A 56 37.48 41.22 2.92
C ARG A 56 36.31 40.85 3.84
N ARG A 57 35.87 41.75 4.74
CA ARG A 57 34.76 41.49 5.68
C ARG A 57 33.44 42.03 5.13
N GLN A 58 32.51 41.13 4.85
CA GLN A 58 31.17 41.37 4.30
C GLN A 58 30.07 40.55 5.02
N GLN A 59 30.46 39.56 5.82
CA GLN A 59 29.57 38.65 6.53
C GLN A 59 28.62 39.38 7.48
N LYS A 60 27.33 39.03 7.37
CA LYS A 60 26.27 39.58 8.20
C LYS A 60 25.55 38.45 8.93
N ILE A 61 25.66 38.44 10.25
CA ILE A 61 24.81 37.62 11.12
C ILE A 61 23.43 38.24 11.15
N VAL A 62 22.38 37.45 10.92
CA VAL A 62 20.98 37.89 10.99
C VAL A 62 20.23 36.96 11.90
N THR A 63 19.38 37.52 12.76
CA THR A 63 18.46 36.74 13.59
C THR A 63 17.04 37.15 13.25
N VAL A 64 16.19 36.16 12.96
CA VAL A 64 14.78 36.31 12.61
C VAL A 64 13.90 35.53 13.58
N GLY A 65 12.62 35.89 13.67
CA GLY A 65 11.66 35.26 14.59
C GLY A 65 11.45 36.03 15.90
N GLY A 66 10.60 35.47 16.75
CA GLY A 66 10.20 36.04 18.05
C GLY A 66 10.81 35.28 19.22
N ASN A 67 9.98 34.66 20.05
CA ASN A 67 10.39 33.92 21.27
C ASN A 67 11.36 32.76 21.00
N HIS A 68 11.39 32.23 19.77
CA HIS A 68 12.38 31.26 19.31
C HIS A 68 13.13 31.89 18.12
N PRO A 69 14.23 32.62 18.37
CA PRO A 69 15.01 33.24 17.32
C PRO A 69 15.78 32.18 16.53
N VAL A 70 15.77 32.31 15.20
CA VAL A 70 16.59 31.54 14.26
C VAL A 70 17.64 32.48 13.67
N THR A 71 18.91 32.11 13.80
CA THR A 71 20.06 32.87 13.34
C THR A 71 20.65 32.25 12.07
N THR A 72 20.95 33.11 11.09
CA THR A 72 21.51 32.77 9.78
C THR A 72 22.75 33.63 9.47
N ILE A 73 23.52 33.18 8.47
CA ILE A 73 24.72 33.87 7.99
C ILE A 73 24.47 34.31 6.54
N GLU A 74 24.38 35.61 6.31
CA GLU A 74 24.32 36.23 4.99
C GLU A 74 25.73 36.63 4.50
N ASN A 75 25.93 36.58 3.17
CA ASN A 75 27.12 37.07 2.47
C ASN A 75 28.45 36.64 3.11
N PRO A 76 28.69 35.34 3.34
CA PRO A 76 29.79 34.88 4.17
C PRO A 76 31.16 35.38 3.71
N ASP A 77 32.04 35.58 4.69
CA ASP A 77 33.41 36.05 4.48
C ASP A 77 34.24 34.99 3.72
N PRO A 78 35.24 35.40 2.94
CA PRO A 78 36.18 34.46 2.33
C PRO A 78 36.95 33.67 3.41
N PRO A 79 37.45 32.46 3.10
CA PRO A 79 38.12 31.61 4.08
C PRO A 79 39.29 32.31 4.81
N ALA A 80 39.18 32.41 6.13
CA ALA A 80 40.24 32.87 7.03
C ALA A 80 41.22 31.74 7.39
N VAL A 81 40.76 30.49 7.32
CA VAL A 81 41.58 29.27 7.48
C VAL A 81 41.52 28.45 6.20
N ILE A 82 42.68 28.08 5.63
CA ILE A 82 42.76 27.24 4.44
C ILE A 82 43.60 26.00 4.74
N VAL A 83 43.06 24.80 4.52
CA VAL A 83 43.77 23.53 4.64
C VAL A 83 43.90 22.93 3.25
N GLN A 84 45.09 23.03 2.67
CA GLN A 84 45.37 22.56 1.31
C GLN A 84 45.45 21.03 1.24
N ARG A 85 45.10 20.48 0.08
CA ARG A 85 45.15 19.04 -0.22
C ARG A 85 46.51 18.43 0.13
N GLY A 86 46.48 17.34 0.91
CA GLY A 86 47.66 16.63 1.40
C GLY A 86 48.11 17.00 2.81
N ALA A 87 47.65 18.13 3.35
CA ALA A 87 47.90 18.55 4.73
C ALA A 87 46.69 18.29 5.64
N THR A 88 46.98 18.06 6.92
CA THR A 88 45.99 17.98 7.99
C THR A 88 46.19 19.13 8.97
N LEU A 89 45.11 19.83 9.29
CA LEU A 89 45.03 20.72 10.45
C LEU A 89 44.22 19.99 11.53
N GLN A 90 44.80 19.83 12.72
CA GLN A 90 44.14 19.19 13.85
C GLN A 90 43.89 20.22 14.96
N TYR A 91 42.64 20.33 15.42
CA TYR A 91 42.27 21.11 16.60
C TYR A 91 42.23 20.23 17.84
N GLY A 92 43.03 20.60 18.83
CA GLY A 92 43.20 19.87 20.09
C GLY A 92 44.02 18.59 19.93
N ASP A 93 44.46 18.03 21.05
CA ASP A 93 45.20 16.75 21.09
C ASP A 93 44.34 15.55 21.52
N GLY A 94 43.10 15.78 21.97
CA GLY A 94 42.22 14.76 22.55
C GLY A 94 42.48 14.48 24.04
N SER A 95 43.43 15.16 24.68
CA SER A 95 43.80 14.96 26.10
C SER A 95 43.41 16.12 27.03
N GLY A 96 42.86 17.20 26.47
CA GLY A 96 42.40 18.39 27.20
C GLY A 96 42.96 19.71 26.66
N GLY A 97 43.92 19.67 25.74
CA GLY A 97 44.39 20.86 25.02
C GLY A 97 43.36 21.34 24.00
N ASP A 98 42.82 22.54 24.20
CA ASP A 98 41.84 23.18 23.31
C ASP A 98 42.58 23.96 22.20
N GLY A 99 42.32 23.66 20.92
CA GLY A 99 43.18 24.09 19.80
C GLY A 99 42.50 24.79 18.64
N VAL A 100 41.34 25.42 18.88
CA VAL A 100 40.46 25.97 17.83
C VAL A 100 41.00 27.29 17.28
N ILE A 101 40.87 27.49 15.95
CA ILE A 101 40.92 28.84 15.36
C ILE A 101 39.49 29.36 15.22
N GLY A 102 39.18 30.49 15.84
CA GLY A 102 37.86 31.11 15.70
C GLY A 102 37.73 32.47 16.36
N HIS A 103 36.96 33.35 15.72
CA HIS A 103 36.55 34.65 16.24
C HIS A 103 35.07 34.55 16.62
N VAL A 104 34.77 34.43 17.92
CA VAL A 104 33.42 34.06 18.38
C VAL A 104 32.58 35.30 18.65
N THR A 105 31.50 35.45 17.90
CA THR A 105 30.44 36.45 18.10
C THR A 105 29.21 35.77 18.71
N GLN A 106 28.63 36.37 19.74
CA GLN A 106 27.38 35.88 20.33
C GLN A 106 26.16 36.44 19.58
N ALA A 107 25.28 35.56 19.13
CA ALA A 107 23.92 35.86 18.68
C ALA A 107 22.91 35.39 19.76
N PRO A 108 21.61 35.73 19.64
CA PRO A 108 20.57 35.12 20.46
C PRO A 108 20.61 33.60 20.33
N GLU A 109 20.64 32.91 21.48
CA GLU A 109 20.74 31.44 21.65
C GLU A 109 21.92 30.71 20.96
N VAL A 110 22.80 31.39 20.20
CA VAL A 110 23.87 30.75 19.42
C VAL A 110 25.20 31.51 19.51
N SER A 111 26.30 30.81 19.79
CA SER A 111 27.66 31.35 19.63
C SER A 111 28.19 31.00 18.23
N LEU A 112 28.46 32.01 17.40
CA LEU A 112 28.92 31.85 16.02
C LEU A 112 30.41 32.14 15.87
N ASN A 113 31.12 31.31 15.11
CA ASN A 113 32.48 31.63 14.66
C ASN A 113 32.39 32.42 13.35
N THR A 114 32.99 33.60 13.29
CA THR A 114 33.01 34.45 12.09
C THR A 114 34.28 34.26 11.24
N LEU A 115 35.13 33.30 11.58
CA LEU A 115 36.22 32.83 10.71
C LEU A 115 35.73 31.61 9.95
N ASN A 116 35.73 31.71 8.63
CA ASN A 116 35.29 30.65 7.71
C ASN A 116 36.48 29.83 7.21
N HIS A 117 36.21 28.57 6.82
CA HIS A 117 37.27 27.60 6.52
C HIS A 117 37.14 27.01 5.11
N GLN A 118 38.27 26.81 4.42
CA GLN A 118 38.36 26.03 3.19
C GLN A 118 39.19 24.78 3.43
N ILE A 119 38.56 23.62 3.34
CA ILE A 119 39.14 22.32 3.65
C ILE A 119 39.23 21.49 2.36
N ASP A 120 40.41 21.49 1.74
CA ASP A 120 40.76 20.63 0.58
C ASP A 120 41.70 19.48 0.96
N GLY A 121 42.33 19.58 2.15
CA GLY A 121 42.98 18.50 2.88
C GLY A 121 42.07 17.94 3.97
N THR A 122 42.57 17.81 5.19
CA THR A 122 41.80 17.29 6.34
C THR A 122 41.75 18.28 7.50
N LEU A 123 40.56 18.55 8.02
CA LEU A 123 40.35 19.16 9.33
C LEU A 123 39.96 18.06 10.34
N ASP A 124 40.82 17.80 11.32
CA ASP A 124 40.65 16.74 12.33
C ASP A 124 40.36 17.37 13.71
N LEU A 125 39.25 16.97 14.34
CA LEU A 125 38.67 17.65 15.49
C LEU A 125 38.71 16.74 16.72
N ALA A 126 39.67 17.02 17.60
CA ALA A 126 39.99 16.29 18.82
C ALA A 126 39.71 17.13 20.09
N VAL A 127 38.60 17.87 20.09
CA VAL A 127 38.20 18.80 21.14
C VAL A 127 36.98 18.28 21.92
N HIS A 128 36.94 18.49 23.24
CA HIS A 128 35.86 18.05 24.12
C HIS A 128 34.92 19.22 24.49
N ARG A 129 34.46 19.93 23.46
CA ARG A 129 33.62 21.13 23.56
C ARG A 129 32.78 21.29 22.29
N ARG A 130 31.67 22.03 22.40
CA ARG A 130 30.86 22.42 21.24
C ARG A 130 31.72 23.31 20.32
N LEU A 131 31.74 23.02 19.03
CA LEU A 131 32.61 23.68 18.06
C LEU A 131 31.84 24.19 16.85
N ASN A 132 31.70 25.50 16.78
CA ASN A 132 31.25 26.22 15.60
C ASN A 132 32.44 26.45 14.63
N LEU A 133 32.31 25.94 13.40
CA LEU A 133 33.36 26.04 12.36
C LEU A 133 33.21 27.26 11.45
N GLY A 134 32.22 28.13 11.68
CA GLY A 134 31.81 29.12 10.68
C GLY A 134 31.29 28.45 9.41
N VAL A 135 31.28 29.19 8.29
CA VAL A 135 30.95 28.61 6.98
C VAL A 135 32.14 27.80 6.46
N ILE A 136 31.88 26.58 5.99
CA ILE A 136 32.92 25.66 5.49
C ILE A 136 32.78 25.44 3.98
N SER A 137 33.92 25.35 3.30
CA SER A 137 34.06 25.20 1.85
C SER A 137 35.19 24.24 1.50
N GLY A 138 35.39 23.92 0.22
CA GLY A 138 36.41 22.99 -0.26
C GLY A 138 35.90 21.55 -0.45
N SER A 139 36.79 20.65 -0.88
CA SER A 139 36.46 19.27 -1.31
C SER A 139 37.10 18.15 -0.47
N GLY A 140 37.56 18.46 0.75
CA GLY A 140 38.37 17.59 1.59
C GLY A 140 37.57 16.76 2.61
N LEU A 141 38.14 16.59 3.79
CA LEU A 141 37.56 15.85 4.92
C LEU A 141 37.42 16.76 6.15
N VAL A 142 36.22 16.85 6.71
CA VAL A 142 35.99 17.41 8.05
C VAL A 142 35.63 16.27 9.00
N LYS A 143 36.50 16.00 9.96
CA LYS A 143 36.45 14.82 10.82
C LYS A 143 36.34 15.16 12.29
N GLN A 144 35.14 15.01 12.84
CA GLN A 144 34.95 14.85 14.28
C GLN A 144 35.37 13.43 14.68
N ARG A 145 36.23 13.31 15.69
CA ARG A 145 36.60 11.99 16.23
C ARG A 145 35.42 11.37 17.00
N ARG A 146 35.30 10.05 16.98
CA ARG A 146 34.30 9.34 17.80
C ARG A 146 34.49 9.68 19.28
N SER A 147 33.39 9.81 20.02
CA SER A 147 33.35 10.17 21.45
C SER A 147 33.77 11.61 21.81
N THR A 148 34.09 12.50 20.86
CA THR A 148 34.34 13.93 21.17
C THR A 148 33.05 14.73 21.28
N TRP A 149 32.41 14.63 22.45
CA TRP A 149 31.22 15.41 22.82
C TRP A 149 31.56 16.86 23.21
N PRO A 150 30.59 17.80 23.14
CA PRO A 150 29.28 17.70 22.50
C PRO A 150 29.27 18.09 21.00
N GLY A 151 30.38 17.88 20.28
CA GLY A 151 30.42 17.90 18.82
C GLY A 151 30.41 19.24 18.11
N ILE A 152 29.93 19.25 16.86
CA ILE A 152 30.09 20.34 15.89
C ILE A 152 28.78 21.04 15.54
N ASP A 153 28.87 22.36 15.36
CA ASP A 153 27.78 23.24 14.89
C ASP A 153 28.06 23.70 13.46
N LEU A 154 27.04 23.63 12.62
CA LEU A 154 27.12 23.94 11.19
C LEU A 154 26.04 24.96 10.75
N PRO A 155 26.01 26.20 11.30
CA PRO A 155 24.97 27.17 10.98
C PRO A 155 25.19 27.85 9.61
N GLY A 156 24.10 27.94 8.85
CA GLY A 156 24.04 28.60 7.55
C GLY A 156 24.14 27.64 6.36
N THR A 157 24.50 28.19 5.21
CA THR A 157 24.67 27.43 3.96
C THR A 157 26.15 27.22 3.68
N HIS A 158 26.59 25.97 3.62
CA HIS A 158 27.98 25.60 3.46
C HIS A 158 28.22 25.10 2.02
N PRO A 159 29.06 25.78 1.21
CA PRO A 159 29.42 25.33 -0.14
C PRO A 159 30.42 24.15 -0.15
N PHE A 160 30.76 23.57 1.01
CA PHE A 160 31.58 22.37 1.13
C PHE A 160 31.00 21.21 0.29
N SER A 161 31.87 20.54 -0.45
CA SER A 161 31.52 19.41 -1.33
C SER A 161 32.35 18.15 -1.05
N GLY A 162 33.06 18.14 0.08
CA GLY A 162 33.82 16.99 0.56
C GLY A 162 32.97 16.01 1.37
N THR A 163 33.64 15.23 2.20
CA THR A 163 33.00 14.25 3.09
C THR A 163 33.01 14.77 4.53
N LEU A 164 31.84 14.77 5.18
CA LEU A 164 31.73 14.92 6.62
C LEU A 164 31.97 13.57 7.29
N TYR A 165 32.63 13.58 8.44
CA TYR A 165 32.88 12.38 9.24
C TYR A 165 32.51 12.73 10.68
N VAL A 166 31.30 12.33 11.07
CA VAL A 166 30.62 12.79 12.28
C VAL A 166 30.86 11.81 13.44
N GLY A 167 31.17 12.37 14.59
CA GLY A 167 31.58 11.66 15.79
C GLY A 167 30.35 11.30 16.63
N THR A 168 30.18 11.95 17.77
CA THR A 168 29.02 11.72 18.65
C THR A 168 28.45 13.06 19.08
N GLY A 169 27.16 13.29 18.80
CA GLY A 169 26.50 14.58 19.02
C GLY A 169 26.86 15.62 17.95
N ALA A 170 26.75 15.28 16.66
CA ALA A 170 26.92 16.24 15.57
C ALA A 170 25.58 16.85 15.16
N ASP A 171 25.41 18.17 15.33
CA ASP A 171 24.13 18.88 15.10
C ASP A 171 24.06 19.46 13.67
N TYR A 172 23.22 18.84 12.83
CA TYR A 172 22.80 19.35 11.52
C TYR A 172 21.49 20.13 11.69
N GLY A 173 21.61 21.45 11.78
CA GLY A 173 20.55 22.35 12.26
C GLY A 173 20.47 22.36 13.79
N SER A 174 19.77 23.36 14.32
CA SER A 174 19.29 23.38 15.71
C SER A 174 17.91 24.05 15.74
N LEU A 175 17.32 24.23 16.93
CA LEU A 175 16.14 25.09 17.09
C LEU A 175 16.43 26.59 16.81
N HIS A 176 17.70 26.97 16.67
CA HIS A 176 18.16 28.36 16.61
C HIS A 176 19.04 28.67 15.38
N TYR A 177 19.28 27.70 14.49
CA TYR A 177 19.92 27.92 13.19
C TYR A 177 19.53 26.82 12.20
N LEU A 178 19.53 27.16 10.90
CA LEU A 178 19.43 26.19 9.82
C LEU A 178 20.81 25.72 9.38
N THR A 179 20.89 24.49 8.86
CA THR A 179 22.07 23.95 8.17
C THR A 179 21.68 23.51 6.77
N ALA A 180 22.41 23.97 5.77
CA ALA A 180 22.24 23.53 4.38
C ALA A 180 23.59 23.19 3.74
N MET A 181 23.74 21.94 3.29
CA MET A 181 24.95 21.45 2.62
C MET A 181 24.65 20.88 1.22
N PRO A 182 24.22 21.71 0.25
CA PRO A 182 23.67 21.26 -1.04
C PRO A 182 24.69 20.53 -1.95
N HIS A 183 25.96 20.47 -1.56
CA HIS A 183 27.04 19.85 -2.33
C HIS A 183 27.75 18.71 -1.59
N VAL A 184 27.46 18.49 -0.30
CA VAL A 184 27.92 17.30 0.41
C VAL A 184 27.16 16.09 -0.14
N ARG A 185 27.91 15.05 -0.49
CA ARG A 185 27.35 13.79 -1.03
C ARG A 185 27.64 12.58 -0.17
N LYS A 186 28.55 12.69 0.80
CA LYS A 186 28.91 11.59 1.70
C LYS A 186 29.05 12.10 3.13
N VAL A 187 28.45 11.36 4.06
CA VAL A 187 28.65 11.51 5.51
C VAL A 187 29.08 10.16 6.06
N VAL A 188 30.13 10.09 6.87
CA VAL A 188 30.46 8.90 7.67
C VAL A 188 29.93 9.10 9.08
N ASN A 189 28.99 8.27 9.51
CA ASN A 189 28.46 8.31 10.88
C ASN A 189 29.16 7.27 11.77
N GLN A 190 29.71 7.70 12.90
CA GLN A 190 30.35 6.84 13.89
C GLN A 190 29.70 6.91 15.30
N GLY A 191 28.61 7.66 15.44
CA GLY A 191 27.87 7.84 16.69
C GLY A 191 26.53 8.47 16.39
N SER A 192 26.24 9.62 16.98
CA SER A 192 24.93 10.27 16.85
C SER A 192 25.02 11.49 15.95
N PHE A 193 24.31 11.44 14.82
CA PHE A 193 24.06 12.56 13.92
C PHE A 193 22.64 13.06 14.19
N ILE A 194 22.48 14.37 14.43
CA ILE A 194 21.25 14.93 15.00
C ILE A 194 20.72 15.98 14.02
N HIS A 195 19.58 15.71 13.40
CA HIS A 195 18.92 16.64 12.48
C HIS A 195 17.79 17.37 13.21
N ASN A 196 17.89 18.70 13.26
CA ASN A 196 16.90 19.57 13.90
C ASN A 196 16.22 20.48 12.85
N ALA A 197 14.90 20.68 12.95
CA ALA A 197 14.20 21.72 12.19
C ALA A 197 13.43 22.71 13.10
N PRO A 198 13.68 24.03 12.99
CA PRO A 198 12.85 25.07 13.60
C PRO A 198 11.40 25.10 13.09
N ASP A 199 10.53 25.88 13.74
CA ASP A 199 9.15 26.09 13.31
C ASP A 199 9.06 26.70 11.91
N GLY A 200 8.15 26.18 11.08
CA GLY A 200 7.92 26.61 9.70
C GLY A 200 9.03 26.22 8.70
N GLU A 201 10.16 25.68 9.16
CA GLU A 201 11.36 25.48 8.35
C GLU A 201 11.55 24.04 7.86
N VAL A 202 12.23 23.89 6.71
CA VAL A 202 12.47 22.58 6.08
C VAL A 202 13.97 22.32 5.92
N VAL A 203 14.56 21.61 6.89
CA VAL A 203 15.96 21.20 6.84
C VAL A 203 16.09 19.96 5.96
N SER A 204 16.97 20.02 4.96
CA SER A 204 17.14 18.94 3.97
C SER A 204 18.56 18.39 3.96
N ASP A 205 18.68 17.07 3.92
CA ASP A 205 19.93 16.33 3.72
C ASP A 205 19.79 15.35 2.55
N ALA A 206 20.72 15.46 1.59
CA ALA A 206 20.75 14.69 0.35
C ALA A 206 22.10 13.97 0.15
N ALA A 207 22.84 13.75 1.26
CA ALA A 207 24.08 12.99 1.27
C ALA A 207 23.81 11.50 1.55
N ASP A 208 24.61 10.63 0.93
CA ASP A 208 24.64 9.22 1.27
C ASP A 208 25.43 9.04 2.58
N ILE A 209 24.75 8.54 3.62
CA ILE A 209 25.24 8.40 4.98
C ILE A 209 25.75 6.96 5.19
N TYR A 210 26.95 6.83 5.73
CA TYR A 210 27.70 5.60 5.84
C TYR A 210 28.05 5.28 7.28
N SER A 211 27.42 4.24 7.81
CA SER A 211 27.69 3.67 9.13
C SER A 211 28.95 2.80 9.10
N GLN A 212 29.96 3.13 9.90
CA GLN A 212 31.17 2.30 10.07
C GLN A 212 31.27 1.57 11.42
N PHE A 213 30.38 1.88 12.38
CA PHE A 213 30.43 1.29 13.73
C PHE A 213 29.02 0.94 14.21
N TYR A 214 28.92 -0.15 14.99
CA TYR A 214 27.71 -0.44 15.76
C TYR A 214 27.46 0.62 16.84
N GLY A 215 26.19 0.92 17.09
CA GLY A 215 25.75 1.98 18.00
C GLY A 215 25.90 3.38 17.44
N ASN A 216 25.65 3.54 16.14
CA ASN A 216 25.44 4.83 15.53
C ASN A 216 23.98 5.01 15.08
N ASP A 217 23.52 6.24 15.12
CA ASP A 217 22.12 6.60 14.98
C ASP A 217 21.96 7.98 14.32
N ILE A 218 20.81 8.17 13.69
CA ILE A 218 20.31 9.46 13.27
C ILE A 218 19.12 9.81 14.17
N ASN A 219 19.19 10.97 14.81
CA ASN A 219 18.15 11.45 15.72
C ASN A 219 17.45 12.65 15.07
N PHE A 220 16.13 12.61 14.99
CA PHE A 220 15.32 13.66 14.38
C PHE A 220 14.50 14.39 15.44
N HIS A 221 14.63 15.72 15.49
CA HIS A 221 13.82 16.61 16.31
C HIS A 221 13.23 17.72 15.42
N THR A 222 11.95 18.07 15.62
CA THR A 222 11.34 19.22 14.95
C THR A 222 10.48 20.01 15.91
N TRP A 223 10.51 21.34 15.83
CA TRP A 223 9.66 22.21 16.63
C TRP A 223 8.50 22.77 15.79
N GLY A 224 7.32 22.92 16.40
CA GLY A 224 6.12 23.45 15.73
C GLY A 224 5.77 22.69 14.46
N SER A 225 5.84 23.37 13.31
CA SER A 225 5.60 22.82 11.97
C SER A 225 6.86 22.51 11.15
N GLY A 226 8.03 22.50 11.80
CA GLY A 226 9.31 22.17 11.17
C GLY A 226 9.35 20.74 10.60
N VAL A 227 10.13 20.55 9.53
CA VAL A 227 10.28 19.25 8.85
C VAL A 227 11.75 18.95 8.54
N VAL A 228 12.20 17.73 8.83
CA VAL A 228 13.47 17.20 8.27
C VAL A 228 13.16 16.34 7.05
N ARG A 229 13.81 16.62 5.90
CA ARG A 229 13.72 15.80 4.68
C ARG A 229 15.04 15.11 4.38
N MET A 230 14.99 13.79 4.23
CA MET A 230 16.14 12.92 3.94
C MET A 230 16.04 12.32 2.54
N SER A 231 17.08 12.50 1.71
CA SER A 231 17.05 12.19 0.27
C SER A 231 18.23 11.32 -0.25
N GLY A 232 19.30 11.13 0.53
CA GLY A 232 20.39 10.19 0.23
C GLY A 232 20.03 8.71 0.52
N VAL A 233 20.87 8.00 1.28
CA VAL A 233 20.66 6.61 1.77
C VAL A 233 21.41 6.47 3.11
N TYR A 234 20.90 5.74 4.11
CA TYR A 234 21.68 5.42 5.33
C TYR A 234 22.13 3.95 5.36
N SER A 235 23.32 3.69 4.82
CA SER A 235 23.89 2.34 4.61
C SER A 235 25.02 2.03 5.59
N TRP A 236 25.38 0.75 5.74
CA TRP A 236 26.70 0.35 6.25
C TRP A 236 27.82 0.75 5.27
N SER A 237 29.05 0.85 5.78
CA SER A 237 30.31 0.98 5.03
C SER A 237 31.38 0.07 5.63
N ASP A 238 32.04 -0.70 4.76
CA ASP A 238 33.10 -1.65 5.08
C ASP A 238 34.30 -1.53 4.13
N ASN A 239 34.30 -0.51 3.27
CA ASN A 239 35.24 -0.30 2.17
C ASN A 239 35.42 1.20 1.89
N GLY A 240 36.47 1.56 1.14
CA GLY A 240 36.83 2.94 0.83
C GLY A 240 37.67 3.61 1.91
N SER A 241 37.65 4.95 1.94
CA SER A 241 38.42 5.78 2.89
C SER A 241 37.51 6.75 3.65
N ASP A 242 38.03 7.40 4.68
CA ASP A 242 37.32 8.50 5.39
C ASP A 242 36.84 9.61 4.44
N THR A 243 37.58 9.85 3.34
CA THR A 243 37.22 10.80 2.27
C THR A 243 36.24 10.24 1.24
N ASP A 244 36.24 8.93 1.00
CA ASP A 244 35.43 8.26 -0.02
C ASP A 244 34.89 6.92 0.53
N PRO A 245 33.94 6.96 1.47
CA PRO A 245 33.36 5.74 2.04
C PRO A 245 32.51 5.00 1.02
N ALA A 246 32.52 3.68 1.10
CA ALA A 246 31.77 2.78 0.24
C ALA A 246 31.25 1.54 0.99
N LEU A 247 30.35 0.82 0.35
CA LEU A 247 29.93 -0.53 0.74
C LEU A 247 30.41 -1.51 -0.34
N SER A 248 31.02 -2.62 0.07
CA SER A 248 31.53 -3.65 -0.86
C SER A 248 30.43 -4.50 -1.50
N ASP A 249 29.35 -4.75 -0.76
CA ASP A 249 28.20 -5.57 -1.16
C ASP A 249 26.93 -5.10 -0.42
N PRO A 250 25.84 -4.72 -1.11
CA PRO A 250 24.54 -4.37 -0.52
C PRO A 250 24.01 -5.38 0.50
N SER A 251 24.30 -6.67 0.34
CA SER A 251 23.80 -7.74 1.23
C SER A 251 24.22 -7.55 2.69
N ARG A 252 25.37 -6.89 2.93
CA ARG A 252 25.96 -6.67 4.25
C ARG A 252 25.12 -5.78 5.16
N ASN A 253 24.20 -4.99 4.61
CA ASN A 253 23.20 -4.28 5.41
C ASN A 253 22.25 -5.21 6.18
N PHE A 254 22.09 -6.45 5.71
CA PHE A 254 21.23 -7.49 6.28
C PHE A 254 22.03 -8.56 7.07
N ALA A 255 23.33 -8.34 7.29
CA ALA A 255 24.15 -9.21 8.15
C ALA A 255 23.75 -9.05 9.63
N THR A 256 23.37 -10.16 10.28
CA THR A 256 22.85 -10.19 11.65
C THR A 256 23.79 -9.51 12.66
N VAL A 257 23.28 -8.55 13.41
CA VAL A 257 24.00 -7.89 14.51
C VAL A 257 23.75 -8.68 15.80
N PRO A 258 24.78 -9.04 16.60
CA PRO A 258 24.55 -9.71 17.88
C PRO A 258 23.75 -8.80 18.82
N HIS A 259 22.73 -9.32 19.50
CA HIS A 259 21.76 -8.50 20.27
C HIS A 259 22.37 -7.53 21.29
N ARG A 260 23.52 -7.86 21.89
CA ARG A 260 24.25 -6.98 22.84
C ARG A 260 24.91 -5.76 22.18
N ASP A 261 25.09 -5.79 20.85
CA ASP A 261 25.79 -4.80 20.07
C ASP A 261 24.73 -3.91 19.38
N ASN A 262 24.81 -2.59 19.56
CA ASN A 262 23.76 -1.68 19.07
C ASN A 262 23.67 -1.68 17.53
N LYS A 263 22.48 -1.90 16.99
CA LYS A 263 22.14 -1.83 15.55
C LYS A 263 22.33 -0.42 14.97
N ARG A 264 22.26 -0.25 13.64
CA ARG A 264 22.15 1.09 13.00
C ARG A 264 20.79 1.69 13.31
N GLY A 265 20.76 2.94 13.75
CA GLY A 265 19.56 3.54 14.32
C GLY A 265 18.93 4.70 13.58
N ILE A 266 17.60 4.78 13.64
CA ILE A 266 16.84 6.02 13.49
C ILE A 266 15.94 6.19 14.73
N ASN A 267 16.04 7.34 15.40
CA ASN A 267 15.05 7.80 16.38
C ASN A 267 14.34 9.03 15.84
N ILE A 268 13.01 9.04 15.88
CA ILE A 268 12.15 10.15 15.49
C ILE A 268 11.44 10.61 16.77
N GLU A 269 11.87 11.73 17.36
CA GLU A 269 11.48 12.14 18.72
C GLU A 269 10.56 13.37 18.68
N GLY A 270 9.24 13.14 18.76
CA GLY A 270 8.21 14.17 18.56
C GLY A 270 8.26 14.84 17.17
N ALA A 271 8.92 14.22 16.19
CA ALA A 271 9.45 14.90 15.01
C ALA A 271 8.71 14.57 13.71
N THR A 272 8.62 15.56 12.81
CA THR A 272 8.08 15.39 11.45
C THR A 272 9.22 15.15 10.46
N VAL A 273 9.28 13.94 9.91
CA VAL A 273 10.35 13.49 9.03
C VAL A 273 9.79 13.00 7.70
N THR A 274 10.40 13.43 6.60
CA THR A 274 10.11 12.96 5.25
C THR A 274 11.28 12.16 4.68
N TRP A 275 11.04 10.93 4.28
CA TRP A 275 11.97 10.07 3.55
C TRP A 275 11.65 10.13 2.06
N GLY A 276 12.59 10.60 1.26
CA GLY A 276 12.37 10.96 -0.14
C GLY A 276 12.07 12.45 -0.34
N ASP A 277 11.91 12.86 -1.59
CA ASP A 277 11.71 14.25 -2.01
C ASP A 277 10.65 14.43 -3.12
N GLY A 278 9.90 13.37 -3.42
CA GLY A 278 8.94 13.29 -4.51
C GLY A 278 9.56 13.15 -5.92
N LYS A 279 10.90 13.09 -6.05
CA LYS A 279 11.61 13.08 -7.34
C LYS A 279 12.46 11.83 -7.57
N HIS A 280 12.72 11.04 -6.52
CA HIS A 280 13.39 9.75 -6.62
C HIS A 280 12.91 8.75 -5.55
N ASN A 281 13.06 7.45 -5.81
CA ASN A 281 12.83 6.37 -4.86
C ASN A 281 14.12 5.90 -4.15
N ARG A 282 15.06 6.82 -3.86
CA ARG A 282 16.39 6.49 -3.30
C ARG A 282 16.45 6.32 -1.78
N PHE A 283 15.79 7.16 -0.98
CA PHE A 283 16.06 7.16 0.47
C PHE A 283 15.49 5.97 1.20
N PHE A 284 16.37 5.18 1.80
CA PHE A 284 16.02 4.09 2.72
C PHE A 284 17.12 3.84 3.74
N LEU A 285 16.74 3.18 4.84
CA LEU A 285 17.62 2.50 5.78
C LEU A 285 17.62 1.01 5.41
N PRO A 286 18.63 0.48 4.71
CA PRO A 286 18.64 -0.92 4.30
C PRO A 286 18.91 -1.80 5.52
N GLY A 287 18.07 -2.82 5.73
CA GLY A 287 18.18 -3.75 6.85
C GLY A 287 16.83 -4.32 7.27
N ASN A 288 16.84 -5.21 8.27
CA ASN A 288 15.65 -5.82 8.85
C ASN A 288 15.65 -5.66 10.39
N GLU A 289 14.68 -6.24 11.10
CA GLU A 289 14.54 -6.12 12.55
C GLU A 289 15.78 -6.62 13.35
N ASN A 290 16.65 -7.43 12.73
CA ASN A 290 17.87 -7.96 13.32
C ASN A 290 19.11 -7.09 13.02
N THR A 291 19.02 -6.07 12.16
CA THR A 291 20.17 -5.24 11.74
C THR A 291 19.99 -3.74 11.90
N VAL A 292 18.75 -3.26 11.97
CA VAL A 292 18.41 -1.84 12.13
C VAL A 292 17.27 -1.63 13.14
N TYR A 293 17.03 -0.37 13.51
CA TYR A 293 15.83 0.05 14.23
C TYR A 293 15.29 1.37 13.70
N ILE A 294 13.96 1.54 13.76
CA ILE A 294 13.23 2.77 13.43
C ILE A 294 12.29 3.03 14.60
N ASN A 295 12.70 3.90 15.52
CA ASN A 295 11.93 4.23 16.71
C ASN A 295 11.14 5.53 16.51
N MET A 296 9.86 5.51 16.83
CA MET A 296 9.03 6.72 16.94
C MET A 296 8.70 6.97 18.41
N HIS A 297 9.23 8.06 18.98
CA HIS A 297 8.98 8.48 20.36
C HIS A 297 8.04 9.68 20.40
N ALA A 298 7.19 9.74 21.42
CA ALA A 298 6.46 10.97 21.75
C ALA A 298 7.30 11.82 22.69
N GLU A 299 7.29 13.12 22.45
CA GLU A 299 7.94 14.09 23.33
C GLU A 299 7.20 14.25 24.66
N ARG A 300 7.88 14.81 25.66
CA ARG A 300 7.34 14.97 27.03
C ARG A 300 6.10 15.85 27.12
N ASN A 301 5.89 16.71 26.12
CA ASN A 301 4.71 17.57 25.97
C ASN A 301 3.52 16.86 25.27
N GLY A 302 3.70 15.61 24.82
CA GLY A 302 2.69 14.86 24.08
C GLY A 302 2.75 15.00 22.56
N THR A 303 3.70 15.77 22.00
CA THR A 303 3.92 15.80 20.54
C THR A 303 4.33 14.42 20.05
N ARG A 304 3.67 13.93 19.00
CA ARG A 304 3.88 12.61 18.42
C ARG A 304 4.60 12.74 17.08
N SER A 305 5.46 11.77 16.79
CA SER A 305 6.25 11.78 15.56
C SER A 305 5.40 11.51 14.31
N VAL A 306 5.87 11.97 13.16
CA VAL A 306 5.25 11.72 11.85
C VAL A 306 6.34 11.26 10.88
N LEU A 307 6.17 10.08 10.29
CA LEU A 307 7.07 9.56 9.24
C LEU A 307 6.34 9.55 7.89
N THR A 308 6.78 10.40 6.98
CA THR A 308 6.25 10.51 5.62
C THR A 308 7.19 9.84 4.62
N PHE A 309 6.68 8.92 3.81
CA PHE A 309 7.36 8.33 2.67
C PHE A 309 6.94 9.08 1.39
N ASP A 310 7.87 9.74 0.70
CA ASP A 310 7.62 10.63 -0.45
C ASP A 310 8.52 10.28 -1.65
N TYR A 311 8.11 9.27 -2.41
CA TYR A 311 8.84 8.74 -3.57
C TYR A 311 7.99 8.82 -4.84
N ASN A 312 8.63 8.77 -6.01
CA ASN A 312 7.96 8.69 -7.32
C ASN A 312 7.99 7.29 -7.95
N GLY A 313 8.21 6.25 -7.15
CA GLY A 313 8.36 4.87 -7.59
C GLY A 313 8.28 3.88 -6.43
N PRO A 314 8.43 2.57 -6.73
CA PRO A 314 8.34 1.52 -5.73
C PRO A 314 9.53 1.52 -4.76
N VAL A 315 9.24 1.22 -3.49
CA VAL A 315 10.22 0.92 -2.45
C VAL A 315 9.73 -0.24 -1.57
N THR A 316 10.66 -0.90 -0.87
CA THR A 316 10.36 -1.92 0.15
C THR A 316 11.01 -1.50 1.47
N LEU A 317 10.30 -1.74 2.58
CA LEU A 317 10.79 -1.54 3.93
C LEU A 317 10.76 -2.88 4.69
N ASP A 318 11.92 -3.54 4.74
CA ASP A 318 12.16 -4.81 5.42
C ASP A 318 12.35 -4.66 6.95
N ALA A 319 12.31 -3.43 7.46
CA ALA A 319 12.44 -3.10 8.86
C ALA A 319 11.10 -2.64 9.47
N PRO A 320 10.81 -2.97 10.73
CA PRO A 320 9.62 -2.49 11.40
C PRO A 320 9.79 -1.06 11.94
N ILE A 321 8.77 -0.23 11.75
CA ILE A 321 8.56 1.01 12.49
C ILE A 321 7.98 0.63 13.85
N SER A 322 8.66 1.00 14.94
CA SER A 322 8.34 0.59 16.30
C SER A 322 8.67 1.66 17.34
N GLY A 323 8.68 1.29 18.62
CA GLY A 323 9.44 1.94 19.67
C GLY A 323 10.39 0.93 20.32
N GLY A 324 11.22 1.42 21.24
CA GLY A 324 12.23 0.61 21.93
C GLY A 324 13.45 1.47 22.24
N LYS A 325 14.61 0.83 22.46
CA LYS A 325 15.85 1.54 22.73
C LYS A 325 17.04 0.84 22.08
N TYR A 326 17.79 1.57 21.27
CA TYR A 326 18.96 1.04 20.55
C TYR A 326 18.64 -0.27 19.81
N HIS A 327 19.24 -1.40 20.21
CA HIS A 327 19.02 -2.70 19.57
C HIS A 327 17.64 -3.34 19.83
N ASP A 328 16.85 -2.82 20.78
CA ASP A 328 15.55 -3.37 21.21
C ASP A 328 14.40 -3.05 20.23
N THR A 329 14.62 -3.32 18.94
CA THR A 329 13.61 -3.21 17.86
C THR A 329 12.33 -3.96 18.25
N MET A 330 11.15 -3.36 18.04
CA MET A 330 9.83 -3.89 18.43
C MET A 330 9.54 -4.03 19.95
N ALA A 331 10.47 -3.69 20.86
CA ALA A 331 10.26 -3.85 22.30
C ALA A 331 9.19 -2.91 22.89
N GLU A 332 8.97 -1.75 22.27
CA GLU A 332 7.83 -0.88 22.59
C GLU A 332 6.99 -0.57 21.35
N VAL A 333 5.77 -0.08 21.58
CA VAL A 333 4.90 0.44 20.52
C VAL A 333 5.31 1.88 20.20
N GLY A 334 5.64 2.17 18.94
CA GLY A 334 6.00 3.50 18.47
C GLY A 334 4.86 4.51 18.57
N ARG A 335 5.20 5.78 18.82
CA ARG A 335 4.27 6.88 19.13
C ARG A 335 4.20 7.89 17.98
N GLY A 336 3.55 7.53 16.89
CA GLY A 336 3.46 8.42 15.74
C GLY A 336 2.61 7.91 14.59
N ASP A 337 2.36 8.82 13.65
CA ASP A 337 1.56 8.59 12.44
C ASP A 337 2.48 8.34 11.23
N VAL A 338 2.02 7.50 10.29
CA VAL A 338 2.76 7.14 9.08
C VAL A 338 1.97 7.57 7.84
N VAL A 339 2.65 8.26 6.92
CA VAL A 339 2.04 8.84 5.72
C VAL A 339 2.75 8.35 4.48
N ILE A 340 2.01 7.79 3.53
CA ILE A 340 2.47 7.57 2.15
C ILE A 340 2.03 8.80 1.36
N ALA A 341 2.96 9.68 0.99
CA ALA A 341 2.65 10.97 0.37
C ALA A 341 1.90 10.81 -0.98
N PRO A 342 1.03 11.76 -1.36
CA PRO A 342 0.23 11.74 -2.61
C PRO A 342 1.08 12.03 -3.87
N THR A 343 2.30 11.53 -3.91
CA THR A 343 3.19 11.61 -5.06
C THR A 343 2.85 10.47 -6.01
N ARG A 344 2.61 10.80 -7.29
CA ARG A 344 2.18 9.84 -8.31
C ARG A 344 3.19 8.70 -8.46
N GLY A 345 2.76 7.47 -8.18
CA GLY A 345 3.61 6.27 -8.29
C GLY A 345 4.41 5.93 -7.03
N ASN A 346 4.20 6.67 -5.93
CA ASN A 346 4.69 6.31 -4.60
C ASN A 346 4.08 4.96 -4.18
N ALA A 347 4.86 3.89 -4.18
CA ALA A 347 4.37 2.53 -3.94
C ALA A 347 5.22 1.83 -2.88
N VAL A 348 4.80 1.96 -1.62
CA VAL A 348 5.55 1.48 -0.46
C VAL A 348 5.09 0.07 -0.10
N THR A 349 6.03 -0.87 -0.02
CA THR A 349 5.77 -2.25 0.47
C THR A 349 6.38 -2.43 1.84
N PHE A 350 5.59 -2.82 2.84
CA PHE A 350 6.09 -3.27 4.15
C PHE A 350 6.22 -4.80 4.12
N THR A 351 7.44 -5.28 4.39
CA THR A 351 7.80 -6.72 4.45
C THR A 351 8.05 -7.21 5.89
N ALA A 352 7.91 -6.33 6.88
CA ALA A 352 7.92 -6.67 8.31
C ALA A 352 6.60 -6.23 8.99
N PRO A 353 6.14 -6.91 10.05
CA PRO A 353 5.06 -6.43 10.93
C PRO A 353 5.38 -5.08 11.57
N GLN A 354 4.45 -4.12 11.51
CA GLN A 354 4.65 -2.76 12.03
C GLN A 354 4.01 -2.57 13.41
N ASN A 355 4.65 -1.79 14.28
CA ASN A 355 4.27 -1.64 15.69
C ASN A 355 4.27 -0.16 16.15
N TYR A 356 3.52 0.69 15.45
CA TYR A 356 3.24 2.08 15.84
C TYR A 356 1.75 2.26 16.14
N ASP A 357 1.40 3.14 17.08
CA ASP A 357 0.02 3.29 17.54
C ASP A 357 -0.83 4.34 16.81
N GLY A 358 -0.21 5.16 15.96
CA GLY A 358 -0.86 6.23 15.22
C GLY A 358 -1.47 5.81 13.89
N ASN A 359 -1.92 6.81 13.14
CA ASN A 359 -2.69 6.62 11.92
C ASN A 359 -1.81 6.22 10.74
N THR A 360 -2.36 5.43 9.82
CA THR A 360 -1.76 5.17 8.50
C THR A 360 -2.54 5.96 7.45
N THR A 361 -1.88 6.89 6.75
CA THR A 361 -2.51 7.68 5.67
C THR A 361 -1.90 7.30 4.32
N ILE A 362 -2.73 6.96 3.34
CA ILE A 362 -2.32 6.69 1.95
C ILE A 362 -2.82 7.85 1.09
N GLY A 363 -1.88 8.54 0.43
CA GLY A 363 -2.16 9.66 -0.44
C GLY A 363 -2.82 9.29 -1.77
N ASP A 364 -3.44 10.28 -2.41
CA ASP A 364 -4.01 10.16 -3.75
C ASP A 364 -2.93 9.77 -4.78
N GLY A 365 -3.20 8.76 -5.61
CA GLY A 365 -2.24 8.26 -6.60
C GLY A 365 -1.01 7.53 -6.05
N ALA A 366 -1.02 7.19 -4.75
CA ALA A 366 -0.02 6.36 -4.06
C ALA A 366 -0.62 5.02 -3.62
N SER A 367 0.23 4.08 -3.20
CA SER A 367 -0.22 2.80 -2.62
C SER A 367 0.65 2.31 -1.46
N LEU A 368 -0.01 1.58 -0.55
CA LEU A 368 0.64 0.82 0.52
C LEU A 368 0.36 -0.67 0.32
N ARG A 369 1.40 -1.49 0.24
CA ARG A 369 1.30 -2.95 0.24
C ARG A 369 1.80 -3.51 1.58
N LEU A 370 0.99 -4.35 2.22
CA LEU A 370 1.41 -5.21 3.33
C LEU A 370 1.74 -6.60 2.76
N GLY A 371 2.98 -7.08 2.93
CA GLY A 371 3.44 -8.34 2.37
C GLY A 371 3.95 -8.23 0.93
N ASP A 372 4.91 -9.07 0.53
CA ASP A 372 5.42 -9.15 -0.85
C ASP A 372 4.89 -10.37 -1.64
N GLY A 373 4.15 -11.27 -0.98
CA GLY A 373 3.75 -12.57 -1.52
C GLY A 373 4.65 -13.73 -1.08
N SER A 374 5.65 -13.49 -0.23
CA SER A 374 6.47 -14.53 0.41
C SER A 374 6.07 -14.75 1.88
N PRO A 375 6.26 -15.96 2.46
CA PRO A 375 6.05 -16.20 3.89
C PRO A 375 6.97 -15.38 4.81
N GLN A 376 8.12 -14.97 4.29
CA GLN A 376 9.11 -14.16 4.99
C GLN A 376 8.65 -12.70 5.09
N GLY A 377 8.13 -12.14 4.00
CA GLY A 377 7.66 -10.76 3.91
C GLY A 377 6.29 -10.46 4.54
N ASP A 378 5.61 -11.47 5.11
CA ASP A 378 4.28 -11.31 5.73
C ASP A 378 4.25 -10.20 6.81
N SER A 379 3.45 -9.15 6.55
CA SER A 379 3.40 -7.90 7.32
C SER A 379 2.03 -7.67 7.99
N SER A 380 1.94 -6.65 8.84
CA SER A 380 0.72 -6.21 9.53
C SER A 380 0.84 -4.77 10.02
N LEU A 381 -0.28 -4.19 10.43
CA LEU A 381 -0.36 -2.90 11.12
C LEU A 381 -0.98 -3.10 12.51
N LEU A 382 -0.64 -2.25 13.48
CA LEU A 382 -1.24 -2.30 14.81
C LEU A 382 -2.65 -1.68 14.81
N ARG A 383 -3.62 -2.40 15.39
CA ARG A 383 -5.05 -2.05 15.36
C ARG A 383 -5.48 -0.90 16.30
N THR A 384 -4.58 0.02 16.66
CA THR A 384 -4.89 1.21 17.47
C THR A 384 -5.11 2.46 16.61
N GLY A 385 -4.34 2.63 15.52
CA GLY A 385 -4.57 3.68 14.54
C GLY A 385 -5.85 3.49 13.72
N LYS A 386 -6.21 4.49 12.91
CA LYS A 386 -7.13 4.32 11.76
C LYS A 386 -6.35 4.32 10.45
N ILE A 387 -6.94 3.75 9.40
CA ILE A 387 -6.41 3.82 8.03
C ILE A 387 -7.21 4.85 7.25
N VAL A 388 -6.52 5.85 6.70
CA VAL A 388 -7.07 6.90 5.83
C VAL A 388 -6.53 6.65 4.42
N ASP A 389 -7.22 5.80 3.66
CA ASP A 389 -6.85 5.42 2.31
C ASP A 389 -7.51 6.35 1.27
N ASN A 390 -6.70 7.08 0.51
CA ASN A 390 -7.13 7.85 -0.65
C ASN A 390 -6.49 7.36 -1.96
N GLY A 391 -5.76 6.25 -1.93
CA GLY A 391 -5.02 5.64 -3.03
C GLY A 391 -5.39 4.16 -3.21
N GLU A 392 -4.43 3.25 -3.01
CA GLU A 392 -4.69 1.80 -2.91
C GLU A 392 -4.02 1.18 -1.68
N LEU A 393 -4.83 0.53 -0.83
CA LEU A 393 -4.37 -0.42 0.19
C LEU A 393 -4.36 -1.84 -0.37
N ILE A 394 -3.18 -2.47 -0.41
CA ILE A 394 -2.99 -3.86 -0.89
C ILE A 394 -2.55 -4.74 0.28
N VAL A 395 -3.19 -5.90 0.46
CA VAL A 395 -2.68 -6.95 1.36
C VAL A 395 -2.28 -8.19 0.55
N GLN A 396 -1.00 -8.54 0.60
CA GLN A 396 -0.37 -9.59 -0.20
C GLN A 396 0.37 -10.62 0.66
N ASN A 397 -0.08 -10.85 1.90
CA ASN A 397 0.48 -11.89 2.77
C ASN A 397 0.26 -13.31 2.20
N ALA A 398 1.29 -14.13 2.29
CA ALA A 398 1.36 -15.51 1.85
C ALA A 398 0.88 -16.53 2.90
N THR A 399 1.18 -16.34 4.18
CA THR A 399 0.88 -17.35 5.22
C THR A 399 0.21 -16.81 6.48
N LYS A 400 0.57 -15.61 6.94
CA LYS A 400 0.01 -14.99 8.14
C LYS A 400 -1.20 -14.15 7.77
N GLY A 401 -2.38 -14.51 8.27
CA GLY A 401 -3.55 -13.64 8.17
C GLY A 401 -3.35 -12.34 8.95
N VAL A 402 -4.05 -11.28 8.55
CA VAL A 402 -3.99 -9.96 9.20
C VAL A 402 -5.38 -9.43 9.48
N GLU A 403 -5.54 -8.68 10.57
CA GLU A 403 -6.77 -7.97 10.89
C GLU A 403 -6.52 -6.45 10.82
N LEU A 404 -7.35 -5.73 10.06
CA LEU A 404 -7.27 -4.29 9.85
C LEU A 404 -8.61 -3.63 10.23
N ALA A 405 -8.55 -2.41 10.78
CA ALA A 405 -9.73 -1.75 11.34
C ALA A 405 -9.80 -0.25 11.01
N ARG A 406 -11.01 0.32 11.09
CA ARG A 406 -11.28 1.76 10.91
C ARG A 406 -10.70 2.31 9.59
N ILE A 407 -11.17 1.77 8.47
CA ILE A 407 -10.70 2.14 7.12
C ILE A 407 -11.65 3.18 6.52
N SER A 408 -11.09 4.28 6.04
CA SER A 408 -11.81 5.49 5.61
C SER A 408 -11.13 6.15 4.40
N GLY A 409 -11.86 6.97 3.64
CA GLY A 409 -11.32 7.75 2.51
C GLY A 409 -11.77 7.24 1.13
N LYS A 410 -11.20 7.79 0.05
CA LYS A 410 -11.64 7.48 -1.34
C LYS A 410 -10.92 6.30 -2.01
N GLY A 411 -9.93 5.72 -1.33
CA GLY A 411 -9.07 4.67 -1.88
C GLY A 411 -9.71 3.29 -1.98
N SER A 412 -9.02 2.38 -2.67
CA SER A 412 -9.49 1.02 -2.95
C SER A 412 -8.71 -0.04 -2.16
N VAL A 413 -9.45 -1.02 -1.60
CA VAL A 413 -8.89 -2.12 -0.82
C VAL A 413 -8.76 -3.38 -1.69
N THR A 414 -7.52 -3.83 -1.91
CA THR A 414 -7.19 -5.05 -2.65
C THR A 414 -6.68 -6.14 -1.70
N GLN A 415 -7.43 -7.25 -1.59
CA GLN A 415 -6.89 -8.53 -1.12
C GLN A 415 -6.15 -9.21 -2.29
N ALA A 416 -4.83 -9.33 -2.20
CA ALA A 416 -3.95 -9.92 -3.22
C ALA A 416 -3.22 -11.19 -2.76
N GLY A 417 -3.18 -11.48 -1.46
CA GLY A 417 -2.51 -12.65 -0.88
C GLY A 417 -3.42 -13.88 -0.76
N PRO A 418 -2.86 -15.10 -0.67
CA PRO A 418 -3.63 -16.29 -0.30
C PRO A 418 -4.02 -16.32 1.19
N ALA A 419 -3.29 -15.64 2.08
CA ALA A 419 -3.63 -15.58 3.51
C ALA A 419 -4.79 -14.61 3.77
N THR A 420 -5.68 -14.98 4.71
CA THR A 420 -6.91 -14.22 5.01
C THR A 420 -6.64 -12.83 5.57
N THR A 421 -7.24 -11.80 4.98
CA THR A 421 -7.40 -10.48 5.61
C THR A 421 -8.78 -10.37 6.25
N THR A 422 -8.85 -9.85 7.46
CA THR A 422 -10.10 -9.57 8.18
C THR A 422 -10.25 -8.07 8.38
N LEU A 423 -11.35 -7.48 7.91
CA LEU A 423 -11.71 -6.08 8.11
C LEU A 423 -12.70 -5.94 9.26
N THR A 424 -12.46 -5.01 10.19
CA THR A 424 -13.27 -4.84 11.41
C THR A 424 -13.58 -3.37 11.76
N GLY A 425 -14.64 -3.18 12.55
CA GLY A 425 -15.08 -1.84 12.99
C GLY A 425 -15.63 -0.98 11.85
N ASP A 426 -15.45 0.34 11.96
CA ASP A 426 -16.05 1.29 11.02
C ASP A 426 -15.33 1.29 9.66
N LEU A 427 -15.97 0.69 8.67
CA LEU A 427 -15.54 0.72 7.27
C LEU A 427 -16.36 1.79 6.55
N THR A 428 -15.67 2.85 6.09
CA THR A 428 -16.26 4.07 5.51
C THR A 428 -15.56 4.51 4.23
N TYR A 429 -14.71 3.65 3.67
CA TYR A 429 -14.05 3.93 2.40
C TYR A 429 -15.01 3.78 1.21
N THR A 430 -14.80 4.56 0.16
CA THR A 430 -15.72 4.63 -1.00
C THR A 430 -15.17 4.04 -2.29
N GLY A 431 -13.87 3.74 -2.36
CA GLY A 431 -13.30 3.05 -3.52
C GLY A 431 -13.79 1.60 -3.65
N ARG A 432 -13.32 0.93 -4.70
CA ARG A 432 -13.60 -0.47 -4.99
C ARG A 432 -12.96 -1.39 -3.95
N THR A 433 -13.66 -2.48 -3.59
CA THR A 433 -13.06 -3.64 -2.92
C THR A 433 -12.75 -4.72 -3.96
N THR A 434 -11.57 -5.36 -3.90
CA THR A 434 -11.20 -6.44 -4.85
C THR A 434 -10.58 -7.63 -4.13
N VAL A 435 -11.04 -8.85 -4.43
CA VAL A 435 -10.46 -10.11 -3.92
C VAL A 435 -9.78 -10.85 -5.08
N LYS A 436 -8.47 -10.67 -5.23
CA LYS A 436 -7.65 -11.25 -6.31
C LYS A 436 -7.10 -12.65 -5.93
N ALA A 437 -6.99 -12.95 -4.64
CA ALA A 437 -6.59 -14.26 -4.10
C ALA A 437 -7.15 -14.47 -2.68
N GLY A 438 -7.15 -15.71 -2.19
CA GLY A 438 -7.44 -16.02 -0.78
C GLY A 438 -8.84 -15.61 -0.32
N THR A 439 -8.95 -15.23 0.97
CA THR A 439 -10.19 -14.75 1.58
C THR A 439 -10.04 -13.31 2.07
N LEU A 440 -11.02 -12.47 1.74
CA LEU A 440 -11.29 -11.23 2.47
C LEU A 440 -12.50 -11.48 3.38
N ALA A 441 -12.33 -11.31 4.69
CA ALA A 441 -13.39 -11.42 5.68
C ALA A 441 -13.79 -10.04 6.21
N VAL A 442 -15.06 -9.88 6.59
CA VAL A 442 -15.58 -8.70 7.29
C VAL A 442 -16.27 -9.19 8.57
N THR A 443 -15.84 -8.70 9.72
CA THR A 443 -16.40 -9.08 11.03
C THR A 443 -16.75 -7.83 11.83
N GLY A 444 -18.04 -7.48 11.82
CA GLY A 444 -18.51 -6.12 12.09
C GLY A 444 -18.15 -5.13 10.96
N GLY A 445 -18.84 -3.99 10.90
CA GLY A 445 -18.71 -3.02 9.81
C GLY A 445 -19.56 -3.36 8.57
N THR A 446 -19.40 -2.61 7.48
CA THR A 446 -20.12 -2.87 6.22
C THR A 446 -19.36 -2.43 4.98
N LEU A 447 -19.64 -3.06 3.84
CA LEU A 447 -19.10 -2.66 2.54
C LEU A 447 -20.03 -1.71 1.76
N ALA A 448 -21.15 -1.27 2.36
CA ALA A 448 -22.20 -0.50 1.69
C ALA A 448 -21.74 0.87 1.11
N THR A 449 -20.62 1.43 1.59
CA THR A 449 -20.02 2.66 1.04
C THR A 449 -19.11 2.42 -0.17
N SER A 450 -18.59 1.20 -0.36
CA SER A 450 -17.68 0.87 -1.45
C SER A 450 -18.39 0.90 -2.80
N THR A 451 -17.76 1.46 -3.84
CA THR A 451 -18.40 1.69 -5.14
C THR A 451 -18.61 0.43 -5.99
N ALA A 452 -17.80 -0.61 -5.76
CA ALA A 452 -17.87 -1.91 -6.40
C ALA A 452 -17.18 -2.99 -5.55
N VAL A 453 -17.57 -4.24 -5.75
CA VAL A 453 -16.91 -5.42 -5.15
C VAL A 453 -16.62 -6.45 -6.24
N ASP A 454 -15.35 -6.69 -6.52
CA ASP A 454 -14.91 -7.57 -7.62
C ASP A 454 -14.14 -8.80 -7.10
N LEU A 455 -14.54 -10.00 -7.54
CA LEU A 455 -13.87 -11.28 -7.27
C LEU A 455 -13.32 -11.90 -8.57
N PRO A 456 -12.30 -11.31 -9.22
CA PRO A 456 -11.91 -11.64 -10.60
C PRO A 456 -11.20 -13.00 -10.80
N ALA A 457 -10.96 -13.79 -9.74
CA ALA A 457 -10.26 -15.06 -9.83
C ALA A 457 -11.02 -16.20 -9.14
N SER A 458 -10.87 -17.43 -9.66
CA SER A 458 -11.45 -18.62 -9.06
C SER A 458 -10.79 -18.96 -7.71
N GLY A 459 -11.54 -19.57 -6.78
CA GLY A 459 -11.07 -19.89 -5.43
C GLY A 459 -10.97 -18.68 -4.49
N THR A 460 -11.40 -17.49 -4.92
CA THR A 460 -11.46 -16.30 -4.08
C THR A 460 -12.74 -16.28 -3.23
N LYS A 461 -12.65 -15.78 -1.99
CA LYS A 461 -13.79 -15.70 -1.08
C LYS A 461 -13.94 -14.30 -0.49
N LEU A 462 -15.17 -13.78 -0.52
CA LEU A 462 -15.63 -12.72 0.37
C LEU A 462 -16.49 -13.34 1.49
N ASP A 463 -16.01 -13.25 2.73
CA ASP A 463 -16.66 -13.81 3.91
C ASP A 463 -17.31 -12.69 4.73
N LEU A 464 -18.64 -12.64 4.67
CA LEU A 464 -19.51 -11.72 5.40
C LEU A 464 -20.32 -12.48 6.48
N THR A 465 -19.88 -13.67 6.89
CA THR A 465 -20.63 -14.52 7.85
C THR A 465 -20.76 -13.89 9.23
N GLN A 466 -19.85 -12.98 9.61
CA GLN A 466 -19.87 -12.22 10.87
C GLN A 466 -20.10 -10.72 10.64
N ALA A 467 -20.58 -10.31 9.47
CA ALA A 467 -20.79 -8.90 9.11
C ALA A 467 -22.22 -8.40 9.39
N GLY A 468 -23.14 -9.27 9.80
CA GLY A 468 -24.56 -8.93 9.94
C GLY A 468 -25.30 -8.88 8.59
N ASP A 469 -26.28 -7.99 8.47
CA ASP A 469 -26.92 -7.69 7.17
C ASP A 469 -26.01 -6.77 6.35
N GLN A 470 -25.85 -7.06 5.05
CA GLN A 470 -24.87 -6.36 4.20
C GLN A 470 -25.47 -5.87 2.89
N THR A 471 -24.96 -4.75 2.40
CA THR A 471 -25.18 -4.27 1.02
C THR A 471 -23.85 -4.25 0.28
N ILE A 472 -23.82 -4.85 -0.90
CA ILE A 472 -22.72 -4.81 -1.85
C ILE A 472 -23.17 -4.02 -3.07
N ASN A 473 -22.44 -2.97 -3.44
CA ASN A 473 -22.65 -2.28 -4.72
C ASN A 473 -21.90 -3.01 -5.84
N ASN A 474 -22.53 -3.11 -7.02
CA ASN A 474 -21.93 -3.51 -8.29
C ASN A 474 -21.03 -4.76 -8.20
N LEU A 475 -21.58 -5.86 -7.64
CA LEU A 475 -20.88 -7.14 -7.50
C LEU A 475 -20.51 -7.73 -8.87
N SER A 476 -19.24 -8.03 -9.08
CA SER A 476 -18.77 -8.87 -10.20
C SER A 476 -17.82 -9.98 -9.72
N GLY A 477 -17.70 -11.07 -10.49
CA GLY A 477 -16.81 -12.17 -10.09
C GLY A 477 -16.76 -13.34 -11.06
N ALA A 478 -15.63 -14.05 -11.02
CA ALA A 478 -15.33 -15.20 -11.88
C ALA A 478 -15.97 -16.50 -11.37
N GLU A 479 -16.02 -17.52 -12.23
CA GLU A 479 -16.46 -18.87 -11.86
C GLU A 479 -15.62 -19.45 -10.72
N GLY A 480 -16.27 -20.06 -9.73
CA GLY A 480 -15.61 -20.60 -8.53
C GLY A 480 -15.10 -19.54 -7.54
N SER A 481 -15.41 -18.26 -7.71
CA SER A 481 -15.40 -17.30 -6.60
C SER A 481 -16.60 -17.54 -5.66
N THR A 482 -16.58 -16.98 -4.44
CA THR A 482 -17.67 -17.16 -3.47
C THR A 482 -17.92 -15.91 -2.63
N VAL A 483 -19.19 -15.52 -2.48
CA VAL A 483 -19.66 -14.56 -1.47
C VAL A 483 -20.54 -15.30 -0.46
N ALA A 484 -20.22 -15.22 0.84
CA ALA A 484 -20.96 -15.90 1.90
C ALA A 484 -21.39 -14.93 3.01
N ALA A 485 -22.69 -14.69 3.18
CA ALA A 485 -23.26 -13.75 4.14
C ALA A 485 -23.95 -14.46 5.33
N GLY A 486 -23.81 -13.88 6.52
CA GLY A 486 -24.33 -14.47 7.76
C GLY A 486 -25.83 -14.31 7.97
N ARG A 487 -26.44 -13.29 7.35
CA ARG A 487 -27.87 -12.95 7.46
C ARG A 487 -28.46 -12.60 6.08
N ILE A 488 -28.80 -11.34 5.81
CA ILE A 488 -29.31 -10.85 4.53
C ILE A 488 -28.17 -10.27 3.69
N LEU A 489 -28.12 -10.61 2.40
CA LEU A 489 -27.25 -9.98 1.41
C LEU A 489 -28.09 -9.17 0.41
N THR A 490 -27.87 -7.86 0.36
CA THR A 490 -28.38 -7.00 -0.72
C THR A 490 -27.30 -6.77 -1.75
N VAL A 491 -27.58 -7.04 -3.02
CA VAL A 491 -26.75 -6.63 -4.16
C VAL A 491 -27.44 -5.44 -4.82
N HIS A 492 -26.77 -4.30 -4.81
CA HIS A 492 -27.24 -3.04 -5.40
C HIS A 492 -26.51 -2.78 -6.70
N THR A 493 -27.23 -2.69 -7.81
CA THR A 493 -26.65 -2.70 -9.16
C THR A 493 -26.99 -1.39 -9.87
N THR A 494 -26.00 -0.52 -10.02
CA THR A 494 -26.07 0.80 -10.69
C THR A 494 -25.28 0.86 -11.99
N VAL A 495 -24.51 -0.19 -12.30
CA VAL A 495 -24.01 -0.54 -13.64
C VAL A 495 -24.27 -2.02 -13.88
N ALA A 496 -24.51 -2.45 -15.12
CA ALA A 496 -24.74 -3.86 -15.40
C ALA A 496 -23.51 -4.72 -15.05
N THR A 497 -23.71 -5.82 -14.31
CA THR A 497 -22.63 -6.71 -13.86
C THR A 497 -22.91 -8.19 -14.14
N THR A 498 -21.84 -8.99 -14.08
CA THR A 498 -21.89 -10.46 -14.17
C THR A 498 -21.12 -11.08 -13.01
N PHE A 499 -21.74 -12.06 -12.35
CA PHE A 499 -21.12 -12.83 -11.27
C PHE A 499 -21.31 -14.33 -11.54
N GLY A 500 -20.19 -15.03 -11.77
CA GLY A 500 -20.14 -16.47 -12.04
C GLY A 500 -19.81 -17.34 -10.83
N GLY A 501 -19.54 -16.74 -9.67
CA GLY A 501 -19.26 -17.45 -8.43
C GLY A 501 -20.51 -18.01 -7.75
N ALA A 502 -20.35 -18.57 -6.55
CA ALA A 502 -21.46 -18.93 -5.68
C ALA A 502 -21.85 -17.76 -4.75
N MET A 503 -23.14 -17.65 -4.40
CA MET A 503 -23.61 -16.76 -3.34
C MET A 503 -24.38 -17.58 -2.30
N THR A 504 -24.11 -17.33 -1.02
CA THR A 504 -24.90 -17.86 0.10
C THR A 504 -25.29 -16.75 1.08
N ALA A 505 -26.48 -16.85 1.65
CA ALA A 505 -27.00 -15.98 2.71
C ALA A 505 -28.00 -16.79 3.54
N ALA A 506 -28.02 -16.60 4.87
CA ALA A 506 -28.86 -17.40 5.77
C ALA A 506 -30.34 -16.96 5.78
N GLU A 507 -30.60 -15.65 5.63
CA GLU A 507 -31.93 -15.06 5.77
C GLU A 507 -32.52 -14.57 4.43
N GLY A 508 -31.68 -14.15 3.48
CA GLY A 508 -32.12 -13.92 2.10
C GLY A 508 -31.13 -13.17 1.21
N ILE A 509 -31.42 -13.15 -0.09
CA ILE A 509 -30.67 -12.40 -1.10
C ILE A 509 -31.60 -11.43 -1.83
N THR A 510 -31.28 -10.13 -1.84
CA THR A 510 -32.10 -9.09 -2.48
C THR A 510 -31.33 -8.36 -3.59
N LYS A 511 -31.86 -8.33 -4.81
CA LYS A 511 -31.38 -7.50 -5.92
C LYS A 511 -32.09 -6.14 -5.91
N THR A 512 -31.33 -5.05 -5.89
CA THR A 512 -31.80 -3.66 -5.97
C THR A 512 -30.99 -2.87 -7.01
N GLY A 513 -31.33 -1.60 -7.24
CA GLY A 513 -30.72 -0.74 -8.26
C GLY A 513 -31.26 -1.03 -9.66
N PRO A 514 -31.27 -0.05 -10.57
CA PRO A 514 -31.98 -0.15 -11.85
C PRO A 514 -31.33 -1.12 -12.85
N GLU A 515 -30.03 -1.40 -12.70
CA GLU A 515 -29.24 -2.13 -13.71
C GLU A 515 -29.27 -3.65 -13.53
N SER A 516 -28.82 -4.38 -14.55
CA SER A 516 -28.89 -5.85 -14.60
C SER A 516 -27.77 -6.55 -13.82
N LEU A 517 -28.13 -7.47 -12.93
CA LEU A 517 -27.21 -8.44 -12.33
C LEU A 517 -27.35 -9.78 -13.08
N THR A 518 -26.28 -10.23 -13.73
CA THR A 518 -26.25 -11.49 -14.49
C THR A 518 -25.57 -12.58 -13.67
N LEU A 519 -26.29 -13.67 -13.42
CA LEU A 519 -25.80 -14.83 -12.67
C LEU A 519 -25.57 -16.01 -13.61
N THR A 520 -24.30 -16.38 -13.77
CA THR A 520 -23.87 -17.54 -14.59
C THR A 520 -23.42 -18.72 -13.74
N GLY A 521 -23.23 -18.52 -12.43
CA GLY A 521 -22.85 -19.55 -11.47
C GLY A 521 -24.06 -20.34 -10.94
N ALA A 522 -23.78 -21.33 -10.08
CA ALA A 522 -24.80 -22.00 -9.29
C ALA A 522 -24.92 -21.35 -7.90
N HIS A 523 -26.13 -20.99 -7.49
CA HIS A 523 -26.40 -20.33 -6.22
C HIS A 523 -27.33 -21.18 -5.36
N ALA A 524 -27.04 -21.35 -4.07
CA ALA A 524 -27.79 -22.26 -3.22
C ALA A 524 -28.05 -21.69 -1.81
N THR A 525 -29.30 -21.32 -1.56
CA THR A 525 -29.83 -20.91 -0.26
C THR A 525 -31.21 -21.53 -0.02
N PRO A 526 -31.34 -22.88 0.04
CA PRO A 526 -32.64 -23.59 0.00
C PRO A 526 -33.64 -23.18 1.08
N ASN A 527 -33.19 -22.66 2.23
CA ASN A 527 -34.06 -22.23 3.32
C ASN A 527 -34.43 -20.73 3.26
N ALA A 528 -33.68 -19.93 2.50
CA ALA A 528 -33.80 -18.48 2.44
C ALA A 528 -34.59 -18.01 1.21
N ALA A 529 -35.18 -16.81 1.29
CA ALA A 529 -35.89 -16.20 0.17
C ALA A 529 -34.94 -15.38 -0.72
N TRP A 530 -35.27 -15.29 -2.00
CA TRP A 530 -34.68 -14.36 -2.95
C TRP A 530 -35.71 -13.30 -3.34
N THR A 531 -35.27 -12.07 -3.53
CA THR A 531 -36.13 -10.94 -3.89
C THR A 531 -35.49 -10.10 -5.00
N VAL A 532 -36.17 -9.94 -6.12
CA VAL A 532 -35.84 -8.95 -7.16
C VAL A 532 -36.69 -7.72 -6.90
N ARG A 533 -36.13 -6.72 -6.21
CA ARG A 533 -36.83 -5.47 -5.87
C ARG A 533 -36.86 -4.48 -7.02
N GLU A 534 -35.74 -4.37 -7.73
CA GLU A 534 -35.51 -3.33 -8.73
C GLU A 534 -34.55 -3.83 -9.81
N GLY A 535 -34.81 -3.41 -11.05
CA GLY A 535 -33.98 -3.75 -12.21
C GLY A 535 -34.03 -5.24 -12.55
N THR A 536 -33.07 -5.69 -13.33
CA THR A 536 -33.06 -7.08 -13.85
C THR A 536 -32.18 -8.00 -13.01
N LEU A 537 -32.72 -9.17 -12.65
CA LEU A 537 -31.94 -10.35 -12.30
C LEU A 537 -31.95 -11.30 -13.51
N ALA A 538 -30.80 -11.51 -14.14
CA ALA A 538 -30.64 -12.35 -15.32
C ALA A 538 -30.03 -13.70 -14.93
N LEU A 539 -30.80 -14.79 -14.99
CA LEU A 539 -30.37 -16.14 -14.62
C LEU A 539 -29.99 -16.98 -15.85
N ALA A 540 -28.69 -17.19 -16.02
CA ALA A 540 -28.12 -18.16 -16.95
C ALA A 540 -27.68 -19.45 -16.23
N GLY A 541 -27.26 -19.35 -14.97
CA GLY A 541 -27.03 -20.49 -14.07
C GLY A 541 -28.22 -20.79 -13.14
N PRO A 542 -28.19 -21.92 -12.40
CA PRO A 542 -29.29 -22.34 -11.53
C PRO A 542 -29.27 -21.61 -10.17
N VAL A 543 -30.46 -21.32 -9.64
CA VAL A 543 -30.66 -20.71 -8.32
C VAL A 543 -31.58 -21.59 -7.46
N GLN A 544 -31.10 -22.05 -6.31
CA GLN A 544 -31.90 -22.76 -5.31
C GLN A 544 -32.27 -21.81 -4.17
N ALA A 545 -33.57 -21.65 -3.92
CA ALA A 545 -34.13 -20.75 -2.92
C ALA A 545 -35.45 -21.31 -2.37
N ARG A 546 -35.84 -20.94 -1.15
CA ARG A 546 -37.16 -21.33 -0.62
C ARG A 546 -38.30 -20.75 -1.46
N GLN A 547 -38.10 -19.52 -1.93
CA GLN A 547 -38.97 -18.81 -2.86
C GLN A 547 -38.14 -17.68 -3.53
N LEU A 548 -38.31 -17.46 -4.82
CA LEU A 548 -37.85 -16.28 -5.55
C LEU A 548 -39.04 -15.36 -5.82
N THR A 549 -39.01 -14.17 -5.23
CA THR A 549 -40.07 -13.15 -5.38
C THR A 549 -39.60 -12.06 -6.33
N VAL A 550 -40.45 -11.63 -7.25
CA VAL A 550 -40.21 -10.46 -8.11
C VAL A 550 -41.17 -9.36 -7.66
N GLU A 551 -40.67 -8.28 -7.05
CA GLU A 551 -41.48 -7.14 -6.64
C GLU A 551 -41.84 -6.27 -7.89
N PRO A 552 -42.82 -5.34 -7.81
CA PRO A 552 -43.35 -4.65 -9.00
C PRO A 552 -42.36 -3.84 -9.87
N ALA A 553 -41.20 -3.46 -9.34
CA ALA A 553 -40.13 -2.78 -10.10
C ALA A 553 -38.97 -3.72 -10.51
N GLY A 554 -39.08 -5.02 -10.18
CA GLY A 554 -38.12 -6.06 -10.54
C GLY A 554 -38.46 -6.76 -11.86
N THR A 555 -37.44 -7.25 -12.54
CA THR A 555 -37.55 -8.15 -13.69
C THR A 555 -36.69 -9.40 -13.46
N LEU A 556 -37.30 -10.59 -13.53
CA LEU A 556 -36.57 -11.86 -13.64
C LEU A 556 -36.49 -12.24 -15.12
N ARG A 557 -35.28 -12.23 -15.69
CA ARG A 557 -35.01 -12.79 -17.03
C ARG A 557 -34.28 -14.12 -16.86
N ALA A 558 -34.84 -15.23 -17.33
CA ALA A 558 -34.28 -16.54 -17.02
C ALA A 558 -34.33 -17.53 -18.18
N THR A 559 -33.18 -18.16 -18.42
CA THR A 559 -32.99 -19.33 -19.29
C THR A 559 -32.53 -20.56 -18.51
N GLY A 560 -32.31 -20.42 -17.19
CA GLY A 560 -31.89 -21.47 -16.27
C GLY A 560 -33.01 -22.00 -15.37
N THR A 561 -32.62 -22.66 -14.27
CA THR A 561 -33.54 -23.29 -13.32
C THR A 561 -33.64 -22.52 -12.00
N VAL A 562 -34.86 -22.28 -11.53
CA VAL A 562 -35.15 -21.94 -10.14
C VAL A 562 -35.56 -23.22 -9.41
N GLU A 563 -34.70 -23.70 -8.53
CA GLU A 563 -34.97 -24.82 -7.61
C GLU A 563 -35.69 -24.26 -6.37
N GLY A 564 -37.00 -24.01 -6.52
CA GLY A 564 -37.85 -23.32 -5.55
C GLY A 564 -39.16 -22.81 -6.16
N ALA A 565 -40.03 -22.21 -5.35
CA ALA A 565 -41.22 -21.51 -5.84
C ALA A 565 -40.89 -20.13 -6.43
N VAL A 566 -41.68 -19.66 -7.39
CA VAL A 566 -41.57 -18.30 -7.98
C VAL A 566 -42.86 -17.52 -7.75
N ASP A 567 -42.74 -16.30 -7.24
CA ASP A 567 -43.84 -15.40 -6.89
C ASP A 567 -43.66 -14.05 -7.60
N ASN A 568 -44.36 -13.86 -8.72
CA ASN A 568 -44.20 -12.74 -9.63
C ASN A 568 -45.24 -11.64 -9.38
N ALA A 569 -44.79 -10.50 -8.85
CA ALA A 569 -45.54 -9.24 -8.77
C ALA A 569 -45.02 -8.15 -9.74
N GLY A 570 -43.93 -8.43 -10.47
CA GLY A 570 -43.26 -7.53 -11.42
C GLY A 570 -43.28 -8.10 -12.82
N MET A 571 -42.11 -8.26 -13.45
CA MET A 571 -41.99 -8.90 -14.77
C MET A 571 -41.16 -10.19 -14.72
N VAL A 572 -41.66 -11.24 -15.38
CA VAL A 572 -40.88 -12.44 -15.73
C VAL A 572 -40.72 -12.51 -17.25
N ASP A 573 -39.49 -12.74 -17.69
CA ASP A 573 -39.06 -12.99 -19.07
C ASP A 573 -38.48 -14.42 -19.12
N ALA A 574 -39.38 -15.37 -19.37
CA ALA A 574 -39.13 -16.81 -19.31
C ALA A 574 -38.77 -17.35 -20.70
N THR A 575 -37.48 -17.33 -21.01
CA THR A 575 -36.92 -17.84 -22.26
C THR A 575 -36.27 -19.22 -22.04
N GLY A 576 -37.08 -20.17 -21.56
CA GLY A 576 -36.64 -21.52 -21.15
C GLY A 576 -36.53 -21.74 -19.63
N LEU A 577 -37.09 -20.83 -18.81
CA LEU A 577 -37.11 -20.94 -17.36
C LEU A 577 -37.74 -22.27 -16.90
N THR A 578 -37.05 -23.00 -16.03
CA THR A 578 -37.60 -24.14 -15.28
C THR A 578 -37.81 -23.77 -13.81
N VAL A 579 -39.00 -24.02 -13.26
CA VAL A 579 -39.37 -23.76 -11.85
C VAL A 579 -39.68 -25.08 -11.16
N ARG A 580 -38.82 -25.53 -10.24
CA ARG A 580 -39.09 -26.70 -9.38
C ARG A 580 -39.82 -26.31 -8.11
N GLY A 581 -41.07 -25.88 -8.29
CA GLY A 581 -41.96 -25.40 -7.26
C GLY A 581 -43.23 -24.84 -7.88
N ALA A 582 -44.05 -24.18 -7.08
CA ALA A 582 -45.20 -23.44 -7.60
C ALA A 582 -44.76 -22.19 -8.37
N TYR A 583 -45.51 -21.81 -9.40
CA TYR A 583 -45.42 -20.50 -10.05
C TYR A 583 -46.69 -19.71 -9.79
N THR A 584 -46.56 -18.59 -9.10
CA THR A 584 -47.65 -17.65 -8.84
C THR A 584 -47.39 -16.35 -9.58
N GLN A 585 -48.34 -15.91 -10.39
CA GLN A 585 -48.36 -14.57 -10.97
C GLN A 585 -49.49 -13.75 -10.36
N ARG A 586 -49.15 -12.60 -9.80
CA ARG A 586 -50.08 -11.72 -9.08
C ARG A 586 -50.78 -10.73 -10.02
N PRO A 587 -51.95 -10.19 -9.62
CA PRO A 587 -52.58 -9.07 -10.35
C PRO A 587 -51.61 -7.91 -10.56
N GLY A 588 -51.63 -7.32 -11.76
CA GLY A 588 -50.72 -6.25 -12.17
C GLY A 588 -49.31 -6.70 -12.59
N ALA A 589 -48.92 -7.96 -12.34
CA ALA A 589 -47.66 -8.51 -12.83
C ALA A 589 -47.70 -8.78 -14.35
N ARG A 590 -46.55 -9.15 -14.92
CA ARG A 590 -46.37 -9.47 -16.33
C ARG A 590 -45.55 -10.75 -16.51
N LEU A 591 -45.96 -11.57 -17.48
CA LEU A 591 -45.14 -12.64 -18.04
C LEU A 591 -44.96 -12.43 -19.55
N THR A 592 -43.72 -12.45 -19.99
CA THR A 592 -43.33 -12.78 -21.36
C THR A 592 -42.70 -14.17 -21.33
N ALA A 593 -43.14 -15.09 -22.19
CA ALA A 593 -42.61 -16.45 -22.21
C ALA A 593 -42.60 -17.02 -23.63
N THR A 594 -41.53 -17.76 -23.94
CA THR A 594 -41.47 -18.68 -25.08
C THR A 594 -41.87 -20.08 -24.62
N ARG A 595 -41.16 -20.59 -23.61
CA ARG A 595 -41.56 -21.74 -22.79
C ARG A 595 -41.07 -21.54 -21.35
N MET A 596 -41.94 -21.86 -20.40
CA MET A 596 -41.61 -22.04 -18.99
C MET A 596 -42.08 -23.43 -18.55
N SER A 597 -41.25 -24.19 -17.84
CA SER A 597 -41.63 -25.49 -17.26
C SER A 597 -41.80 -25.36 -15.74
N VAL A 598 -42.89 -25.85 -15.17
CA VAL A 598 -43.23 -25.72 -13.74
C VAL A 598 -43.61 -27.08 -13.17
N THR A 599 -43.07 -27.47 -12.02
CA THR A 599 -43.34 -28.80 -11.41
C THR A 599 -44.27 -28.77 -10.19
N GLY A 600 -44.81 -27.60 -9.85
CA GLY A 600 -45.79 -27.39 -8.77
C GLY A 600 -46.99 -26.59 -9.28
N GLU A 601 -47.86 -26.16 -8.38
CA GLU A 601 -49.10 -25.46 -8.75
C GLU A 601 -48.83 -24.17 -9.55
N VAL A 602 -49.62 -23.94 -10.60
CA VAL A 602 -49.57 -22.74 -11.44
C VAL A 602 -50.80 -21.87 -11.14
N THR A 603 -50.58 -20.66 -10.62
CA THR A 603 -51.63 -19.67 -10.35
C THR A 603 -51.39 -18.40 -11.16
N LEU A 604 -52.40 -17.95 -11.92
CA LEU A 604 -52.29 -16.87 -12.90
C LEU A 604 -53.28 -15.74 -12.65
N ALA A 605 -52.75 -14.52 -12.73
CA ALA A 605 -53.44 -13.24 -12.83
C ALA A 605 -52.48 -12.24 -13.51
N GLY A 606 -52.89 -11.00 -13.75
CA GLY A 606 -52.00 -10.03 -14.40
C GLY A 606 -51.85 -10.31 -15.90
N THR A 607 -50.92 -9.60 -16.54
CA THR A 607 -50.81 -9.60 -18.01
C THR A 607 -49.90 -10.71 -18.55
N PHE A 608 -50.29 -11.29 -19.68
CA PHE A 608 -49.39 -12.05 -20.55
C PHE A 608 -49.03 -11.20 -21.77
N THR A 609 -47.76 -11.25 -22.18
CA THR A 609 -47.30 -10.74 -23.48
C THR A 609 -46.72 -11.91 -24.27
N PRO A 610 -47.33 -12.32 -25.39
CA PRO A 610 -46.70 -13.28 -26.28
C PRO A 610 -45.40 -12.69 -26.86
N ASP A 611 -44.35 -13.51 -26.96
CA ASP A 611 -43.22 -13.18 -27.83
C ASP A 611 -43.72 -13.18 -29.29
N PRO A 612 -43.55 -12.10 -30.07
CA PRO A 612 -43.95 -12.05 -31.48
C PRO A 612 -43.27 -13.09 -32.38
N ALA A 613 -42.17 -13.71 -31.93
CA ALA A 613 -41.53 -14.83 -32.61
C ALA A 613 -42.19 -16.20 -32.32
N HIS A 614 -43.11 -16.28 -31.37
CA HIS A 614 -43.74 -17.54 -30.97
C HIS A 614 -45.00 -17.86 -31.79
N GLY A 615 -44.99 -19.03 -32.42
CA GLY A 615 -46.17 -19.65 -33.03
C GLY A 615 -47.00 -20.43 -32.02
N SER A 616 -47.84 -21.34 -32.53
CA SER A 616 -48.58 -22.30 -31.70
C SER A 616 -47.62 -23.21 -30.92
N GLY A 617 -47.86 -23.38 -29.62
CA GLY A 617 -47.03 -24.19 -28.73
C GLY A 617 -47.36 -23.99 -27.25
N VAL A 618 -46.76 -24.84 -26.41
CA VAL A 618 -46.89 -24.77 -24.94
C VAL A 618 -46.05 -23.62 -24.40
N ILE A 619 -46.72 -22.67 -23.72
CA ILE A 619 -46.12 -21.49 -23.10
C ILE A 619 -45.77 -21.77 -21.63
N ILE A 620 -46.68 -22.41 -20.89
CA ILE A 620 -46.41 -22.95 -19.55
C ILE A 620 -46.67 -24.46 -19.58
N ASP A 621 -45.60 -25.20 -19.32
CA ASP A 621 -45.48 -26.65 -19.30
C ASP A 621 -45.59 -27.13 -17.85
N ASN A 622 -46.81 -27.52 -17.45
CA ASN A 622 -47.22 -27.74 -16.07
C ASN A 622 -47.05 -29.21 -15.68
N GLN A 623 -45.81 -29.61 -15.46
CA GLN A 623 -45.37 -30.96 -15.06
C GLN A 623 -45.84 -31.39 -13.65
N GLY A 624 -46.77 -30.65 -13.02
CA GLY A 624 -47.54 -31.06 -11.84
C GLY A 624 -48.85 -31.76 -12.23
N THR A 625 -49.63 -32.19 -11.24
CA THR A 625 -50.95 -32.83 -11.47
C THR A 625 -52.15 -31.92 -11.18
N ALA A 626 -51.89 -30.68 -10.74
CA ALA A 626 -52.92 -29.68 -10.47
C ALA A 626 -53.28 -28.90 -11.75
N GLN A 627 -54.56 -28.55 -11.92
CA GLN A 627 -54.99 -27.64 -12.98
C GLN A 627 -54.45 -26.22 -12.73
N VAL A 628 -54.29 -25.44 -13.80
CA VAL A 628 -53.98 -24.01 -13.70
C VAL A 628 -55.11 -23.29 -12.95
N SER A 629 -54.76 -22.51 -11.95
CA SER A 629 -55.69 -21.68 -11.19
C SER A 629 -55.69 -20.25 -11.73
N GLY A 630 -56.87 -19.72 -12.07
CA GLY A 630 -57.00 -18.37 -12.62
C GLY A 630 -56.61 -18.25 -14.10
N THR A 631 -56.55 -17.01 -14.59
CA THR A 631 -56.33 -16.64 -16.00
C THR A 631 -55.60 -15.31 -16.09
N PHE A 632 -54.87 -15.06 -17.17
CA PHE A 632 -54.34 -13.73 -17.44
C PHE A 632 -55.46 -12.70 -17.68
N ASP A 633 -55.20 -11.45 -17.29
CA ASP A 633 -56.13 -10.32 -17.36
C ASP A 633 -56.63 -10.13 -18.80
N GLY A 634 -57.95 -10.27 -19.00
CA GLY A 634 -58.60 -10.13 -20.32
C GLY A 634 -58.45 -11.33 -21.27
N LEU A 635 -57.79 -12.42 -20.85
CA LEU A 635 -57.59 -13.64 -21.65
C LEU A 635 -58.23 -14.87 -20.98
N PRO A 636 -59.56 -15.01 -20.98
CA PRO A 636 -60.24 -16.25 -20.55
C PRO A 636 -59.93 -17.42 -21.50
N GLU A 637 -60.37 -18.62 -21.13
CA GLU A 637 -60.25 -19.83 -21.96
C GLU A 637 -60.75 -19.60 -23.40
N GLY A 638 -59.93 -19.97 -24.39
CA GLY A 638 -60.19 -19.79 -25.82
C GLY A 638 -59.98 -18.38 -26.36
N ALA A 639 -59.51 -17.41 -25.55
CA ALA A 639 -59.26 -16.03 -25.96
C ALA A 639 -58.24 -15.92 -27.10
N ALA A 640 -58.41 -14.91 -27.97
CA ALA A 640 -57.53 -14.69 -29.10
C ALA A 640 -56.25 -13.95 -28.68
N VAL A 641 -55.10 -14.52 -29.06
CA VAL A 641 -53.76 -13.96 -28.85
C VAL A 641 -53.10 -13.86 -30.23
N GLY A 642 -53.24 -12.69 -30.86
CA GLY A 642 -52.90 -12.53 -32.27
C GLY A 642 -53.80 -13.40 -33.17
N ALA A 643 -53.20 -14.30 -33.94
CA ALA A 643 -53.92 -15.27 -34.79
C ALA A 643 -54.18 -16.63 -34.09
N LEU A 644 -53.72 -16.79 -32.84
CA LEU A 644 -53.80 -18.03 -32.06
C LEU A 644 -54.90 -17.94 -31.00
N ARG A 645 -55.29 -19.07 -30.41
CA ARG A 645 -56.14 -19.12 -29.21
C ARG A 645 -55.34 -19.60 -28.01
N LEU A 646 -55.62 -19.05 -26.84
CA LEU A 646 -55.01 -19.50 -25.59
C LEU A 646 -55.94 -20.48 -24.87
N THR A 647 -55.39 -21.62 -24.43
CA THR A 647 -56.05 -22.58 -23.54
C THR A 647 -55.23 -22.81 -22.27
N TYR A 648 -55.90 -23.01 -21.14
CA TYR A 648 -55.32 -23.38 -19.83
C TYR A 648 -55.48 -24.88 -19.53
N HIS A 649 -55.92 -25.66 -20.52
CA HIS A 649 -56.20 -27.10 -20.44
C HIS A 649 -55.51 -27.90 -21.56
N GLY A 650 -54.39 -27.39 -22.07
CA GLY A 650 -53.63 -28.07 -23.11
C GLY A 650 -52.78 -29.22 -22.57
N GLY A 651 -51.98 -29.83 -23.46
CA GLY A 651 -51.04 -30.88 -23.09
C GLY A 651 -51.74 -32.15 -22.63
N ASP A 652 -51.47 -32.55 -21.39
CA ASP A 652 -52.13 -33.65 -20.68
C ASP A 652 -53.36 -33.18 -19.84
N GLY A 653 -53.67 -31.88 -19.85
CA GLY A 653 -54.90 -31.30 -19.31
C GLY A 653 -54.73 -30.07 -18.41
N ASN A 654 -53.48 -29.63 -18.17
CA ASN A 654 -53.16 -28.49 -17.31
C ASN A 654 -52.04 -27.57 -17.86
N ASP A 655 -51.63 -27.71 -19.13
CA ASP A 655 -50.70 -26.77 -19.77
C ASP A 655 -51.40 -25.48 -20.21
N VAL A 656 -50.62 -24.38 -20.24
CA VAL A 656 -51.02 -23.15 -20.94
C VAL A 656 -50.44 -23.16 -22.35
N VAL A 657 -51.31 -23.20 -23.36
CA VAL A 657 -50.93 -23.46 -24.76
C VAL A 657 -51.56 -22.43 -25.70
N LEU A 658 -50.79 -21.97 -26.69
CA LEU A 658 -51.32 -21.25 -27.85
C LEU A 658 -51.61 -22.25 -28.99
N THR A 659 -52.86 -22.37 -29.39
CA THR A 659 -53.33 -23.30 -30.44
C THR A 659 -53.69 -22.59 -31.74
N GLY A 660 -53.63 -23.34 -32.84
CA GLY A 660 -54.08 -22.88 -34.15
C GLY A 660 -55.61 -22.70 -34.21
N GLN A 661 -56.09 -21.90 -35.15
CA GLN A 661 -57.51 -21.51 -35.23
C GLN A 661 -58.48 -22.64 -35.64
N SER A 662 -58.00 -23.88 -35.78
CA SER A 662 -58.70 -25.06 -36.32
C SER A 662 -59.00 -26.17 -35.32
N ASP A 663 -58.35 -26.19 -34.15
CA ASP A 663 -58.31 -27.38 -33.30
C ASP A 663 -59.46 -27.41 -32.28
N THR A 664 -60.70 -27.33 -32.79
CA THR A 664 -61.91 -27.51 -31.98
C THR A 664 -62.20 -29.00 -31.79
N THR A 665 -62.26 -29.45 -30.53
CA THR A 665 -62.54 -30.84 -30.17
C THR A 665 -63.96 -31.27 -30.51
N GLY A 666 -64.11 -32.53 -30.95
CA GLY A 666 -65.40 -33.23 -31.11
C GLY A 666 -65.48 -34.42 -30.15
N PRO A 667 -66.64 -34.69 -29.51
CA PRO A 667 -66.75 -35.73 -28.50
C PRO A 667 -67.07 -37.13 -29.06
N ASP A 668 -66.68 -38.14 -28.27
CA ASP A 668 -67.10 -39.56 -28.26
C ASP A 668 -67.04 -40.42 -29.54
N ALA A 669 -66.20 -41.46 -29.49
CA ALA A 669 -66.43 -42.74 -30.18
C ALA A 669 -65.73 -43.89 -29.43
N THR A 670 -66.50 -44.76 -28.76
CA THR A 670 -65.97 -45.92 -28.04
C THR A 670 -65.68 -47.11 -28.96
N THR A 671 -64.51 -47.75 -28.84
CA THR A 671 -64.32 -49.18 -29.19
C THR A 671 -63.30 -49.87 -28.29
N ARG A 672 -63.57 -51.13 -27.94
CA ARG A 672 -62.59 -52.07 -27.35
C ARG A 672 -62.13 -53.03 -28.45
N GLN A 673 -60.85 -53.39 -28.47
CA GLN A 673 -60.42 -54.80 -28.61
C GLN A 673 -58.96 -54.96 -28.15
N ALA A 674 -58.46 -56.21 -28.12
CA ALA A 674 -57.33 -56.58 -27.28
C ALA A 674 -56.37 -57.63 -27.90
N ALA A 675 -55.18 -57.67 -27.31
CA ALA A 675 -54.28 -58.82 -27.18
C ALA A 675 -53.57 -59.42 -28.42
N SER A 676 -52.25 -59.20 -28.45
CA SER A 676 -51.21 -60.14 -28.96
C SER A 676 -51.10 -60.29 -30.50
N SER A 677 -49.98 -60.75 -31.08
CA SER A 677 -48.91 -61.62 -30.54
C SER A 677 -47.57 -61.55 -31.35
N PHE A 678 -46.53 -62.21 -30.81
CA PHE A 678 -45.27 -62.66 -31.46
C PHE A 678 -44.20 -61.66 -31.99
N GLY A 679 -43.07 -61.59 -31.27
CA GLY A 679 -41.73 -61.84 -31.85
C GLY A 679 -41.30 -63.31 -31.56
N PRO A 680 -40.01 -63.70 -31.44
CA PRO A 680 -38.71 -63.01 -31.64
C PRO A 680 -38.07 -63.38 -33.04
N LEU A 681 -36.78 -63.54 -33.40
CA LEU A 681 -35.43 -63.80 -32.80
C LEU A 681 -34.30 -63.16 -33.67
N TRP A 682 -33.01 -63.00 -33.28
CA TRP A 682 -32.26 -62.80 -32.01
C TRP A 682 -30.79 -62.35 -32.31
N TRP A 683 -30.12 -61.74 -31.31
CA TRP A 683 -28.69 -61.67 -30.87
C TRP A 683 -27.59 -62.51 -31.59
N PHE A 684 -26.25 -62.41 -31.38
CA PHE A 684 -25.33 -61.80 -30.37
C PHE A 684 -24.22 -60.97 -31.12
N SER A 685 -22.98 -60.61 -30.71
CA SER A 685 -21.97 -60.99 -29.68
C SER A 685 -21.06 -59.76 -29.40
N ALA A 686 -20.63 -59.39 -28.17
CA ALA A 686 -19.66 -59.97 -27.20
C ALA A 686 -18.19 -59.45 -27.34
N ALA A 687 -17.40 -59.47 -26.26
CA ALA A 687 -16.14 -58.71 -26.11
C ALA A 687 -14.89 -59.58 -25.76
N GLY A 688 -13.66 -59.05 -25.89
CA GLY A 688 -12.43 -59.76 -25.44
C GLY A 688 -11.05 -59.11 -25.68
N ALA A 689 -10.47 -58.55 -24.62
CA ALA A 689 -9.07 -58.62 -24.15
C ALA A 689 -7.81 -58.65 -25.09
N LEU A 690 -6.90 -57.68 -24.83
CA LEU A 690 -5.46 -57.83 -24.47
C LEU A 690 -4.34 -58.15 -25.51
N ALA A 691 -3.54 -57.10 -25.79
CA ALA A 691 -2.09 -56.96 -26.04
C ALA A 691 -1.15 -58.12 -26.49
N LEU A 692 -0.21 -57.79 -27.41
CA LEU A 692 1.20 -58.21 -27.39
C LEU A 692 2.14 -57.24 -28.15
N LEU A 693 3.45 -57.53 -28.26
CA LEU A 693 4.54 -56.55 -28.39
C LEU A 693 5.45 -56.67 -29.65
N ILE A 694 6.14 -55.54 -29.95
CA ILE A 694 7.56 -55.40 -30.38
C ILE A 694 7.95 -55.43 -31.89
N ALA A 695 8.98 -54.60 -32.19
CA ALA A 695 9.98 -54.60 -33.28
C ALA A 695 9.77 -53.76 -34.58
N LEU A 696 10.61 -52.71 -34.72
CA LEU A 696 11.55 -52.41 -35.85
C LEU A 696 11.01 -52.28 -37.31
N VAL A 697 11.51 -51.42 -38.23
CA VAL A 697 12.60 -50.40 -38.23
C VAL A 697 12.50 -49.45 -39.47
N PHE A 698 12.87 -48.16 -39.34
CA PHE A 698 13.38 -47.23 -40.40
C PHE A 698 12.42 -46.77 -41.55
N LEU A 699 12.60 -45.65 -42.30
CA LEU A 699 13.53 -44.49 -42.34
C LEU A 699 12.87 -43.26 -43.04
N VAL A 700 13.54 -42.09 -43.09
CA VAL A 700 13.32 -40.90 -43.98
C VAL A 700 12.11 -40.01 -43.58
N ARG A 701 12.32 -38.85 -42.90
CA ARG A 701 12.58 -37.46 -43.43
C ARG A 701 11.40 -36.89 -44.27
N ARG A 702 11.07 -35.58 -44.21
CA ARG A 702 11.93 -34.39 -43.98
C ARG A 702 11.20 -33.19 -43.35
N ARG A 703 11.93 -32.43 -42.51
CA ARG A 703 11.54 -31.18 -41.81
C ARG A 703 11.36 -29.95 -42.71
N SER A 704 10.47 -29.03 -42.28
CA SER A 704 10.66 -27.56 -42.24
C SER A 704 9.57 -26.96 -41.30
N ARG A 705 9.77 -26.07 -40.31
CA ARG A 705 10.93 -25.38 -39.68
C ARG A 705 11.42 -24.03 -40.23
N ASN A 706 10.64 -22.96 -39.99
CA ASN A 706 11.10 -21.59 -39.60
C ASN A 706 9.97 -20.94 -38.75
N ARG A 707 10.16 -20.06 -37.75
CA ARG A 707 11.01 -18.85 -37.55
C ARG A 707 10.58 -17.67 -38.43
N ASN A 708 10.46 -16.42 -37.97
CA ASN A 708 10.72 -15.71 -36.69
C ASN A 708 9.55 -14.69 -36.48
N ALA A 709 9.46 -13.84 -35.44
CA ALA A 709 10.46 -13.36 -34.47
C ALA A 709 9.86 -13.23 -33.06
#